data_AF-A0A916MID6-F1
#
_entry.id   AF-A0A916MID6-F1
#
_cell.length_a   1.000
_cell.length_b   1.000
_cell.length_c   1.000
_cell.angle_alpha   90.00
_cell.angle_beta   90.00
_cell.angle_gamma   90.00
#
_symmetry.space_group_name_H-M   'P 1'
#
loop_
_entity.id
_entity.type
_entity.pdbx_description
1 polymer ?
#
loop_
_entity_poly.entity_id
_entity_poly.type
_entity_poly.pdbx_seq_one_letter_code
_entity_poly.pdbx_strand_id
1 'polypeptide(L)'
;MDINALRVFNIIHSLNITEEEFADLENEQKHTERTGLYIRCIKKGYSMCVSHDENHQVVIREIRKEIPVPSRVLFKTLITFDDLPKQIYTLHAIAQYRALDTDIKHRADNLEELKDRICDRFVDNFPKELGRYYDDIHYQELHSWDDKKRATWGELKTRLIERQLRALFWLFGEDYERFEKEVKVARKNIPRIVKVFERHNKRMAIIQRVEDYQQRRGGMMYNPVWFERVQGSRLMIRCFKPGNPQYNYVDLNREMYLPMGPDETAELWLDDDLFEKTEYPELKVLSKRLLSNQNNDGNGAKRWVLLTADEFNKKQTLIRIEVMSATRRHQEEEAEKNLAQRIDAQFRKGKVVRQGIKFTKNSIECEGVRVKNEKLGHFVMRNQIHLQREPDFSKIVKDFICFILNIDAVWNSSATSVIYVCNFKGDETISIGEVDLRIESRKNNIFVNNHRIAKNDLVDVIFTALFRRNQKDFDQYLAYSSKVNLTLQKILSDGGISFELKIDKTNDNLLPIKEEKMVLSLPLHREKGKNYTTIKGVDYQIKDLNAFIDIGKDINSARIGYGGGGYLQRTIKLLYRSIKGITPREIGEIIKNGEQEYTRLQERIRKENAEKLKKAVGFLNEAVRLSKAKKIKNGFQIIGKSGKQYTVNSDTLAVYEVADGKPERYVCIVDMGTSTDTDWGRKDALAKRLLMLAHDLKVADEVHTLELAEAL
;
A
#
# COMPACT_ATOMS: atom_id res chain seq x y z
N MET A 1 17.11 -16.69 -47.78
CA MET A 1 17.65 -17.44 -46.62
C MET A 1 18.33 -16.43 -45.72
N ASP A 2 17.88 -16.26 -44.46
CA ASP A 2 18.45 -15.28 -43.51
C ASP A 2 19.94 -15.58 -43.25
N ILE A 3 20.77 -14.55 -43.10
CA ILE A 3 22.20 -14.65 -42.71
C ILE A 3 22.35 -15.47 -41.41
N ASN A 4 21.37 -15.38 -40.50
CA ASN A 4 21.35 -16.19 -39.29
C ASN A 4 21.14 -17.69 -39.59
N ALA A 5 20.28 -18.03 -40.56
CA ALA A 5 20.07 -19.41 -40.98
C ALA A 5 21.33 -19.99 -41.63
N LEU A 6 22.03 -19.23 -42.49
CA LEU A 6 23.32 -19.63 -43.08
C LEU A 6 24.42 -19.84 -42.04
N ARG A 7 24.47 -19.01 -40.99
CA ARG A 7 25.38 -19.20 -39.85
C ARG A 7 25.09 -20.47 -39.07
N VAL A 8 23.81 -20.78 -38.84
CA VAL A 8 23.38 -22.02 -38.19
C VAL A 8 23.77 -23.23 -39.04
N PHE A 9 23.51 -23.21 -40.36
CA PHE A 9 23.93 -24.30 -41.25
C PHE A 9 25.46 -24.48 -41.31
N ASN A 10 26.23 -23.40 -41.35
CA ASN A 10 27.69 -23.48 -41.29
C ASN A 10 28.21 -24.04 -39.96
N ILE A 11 27.57 -23.67 -38.83
CA ILE A 11 27.91 -24.22 -37.52
C ILE A 11 27.54 -25.71 -37.46
N ILE A 12 26.36 -26.09 -37.94
CA ILE A 12 25.90 -27.49 -38.01
C ILE A 12 26.88 -28.33 -38.85
N HIS A 13 27.24 -27.85 -40.03
CA HIS A 13 28.23 -28.50 -40.89
C HIS A 13 29.61 -28.59 -40.21
N SER A 14 30.02 -27.56 -39.46
CA SER A 14 31.30 -27.57 -38.73
C SER A 14 31.34 -28.55 -37.55
N LEU A 15 30.17 -28.96 -37.04
CA LEU A 15 30.02 -29.89 -35.92
C LEU A 15 29.86 -31.35 -36.37
N ASN A 16 29.83 -31.64 -37.68
CA ASN A 16 29.65 -32.98 -38.25
C ASN A 16 28.39 -33.71 -37.70
N ILE A 17 27.25 -33.03 -37.73
CA ILE A 17 25.95 -33.61 -37.35
C ILE A 17 25.41 -34.41 -38.51
N THR A 18 24.86 -35.60 -38.24
CA THR A 18 24.26 -36.44 -39.28
C THR A 18 22.84 -35.97 -39.62
N GLU A 19 22.34 -36.31 -40.81
CA GLU A 19 20.94 -36.03 -41.18
C GLU A 19 19.96 -36.69 -40.21
N GLU A 20 20.28 -37.87 -39.69
CA GLU A 20 19.50 -38.59 -38.68
C GLU A 20 19.46 -37.82 -37.35
N GLU A 21 20.61 -37.35 -36.84
CA GLU A 21 20.68 -36.54 -35.61
C GLU A 21 19.86 -35.24 -35.74
N PHE A 22 19.86 -34.62 -36.93
CA PHE A 22 19.08 -33.41 -37.19
C PHE A 22 17.57 -33.69 -37.29
N ALA A 23 17.17 -34.75 -38.00
CA ALA A 23 15.78 -35.18 -38.10
C ALA A 23 15.17 -35.52 -36.72
N ASP A 24 15.96 -36.14 -35.84
CA ASP A 24 15.55 -36.44 -34.47
C ASP A 24 15.29 -35.17 -33.64
N LEU A 25 16.14 -34.15 -33.78
CA LEU A 25 15.94 -32.85 -33.12
C LEU A 25 14.68 -32.13 -33.63
N GLU A 26 14.42 -32.14 -34.94
CA GLU A 26 13.21 -31.56 -35.51
C GLU A 26 11.94 -32.30 -35.07
N ASN A 27 12.01 -33.63 -34.99
CA ASN A 27 10.90 -34.44 -34.51
C ASN A 27 10.64 -34.21 -33.02
N GLU A 28 11.68 -34.12 -32.20
CA GLU A 28 11.57 -33.79 -30.79
C GLU A 28 10.94 -32.40 -30.58
N GLN A 29 11.35 -31.39 -31.36
CA GLN A 29 10.80 -30.03 -31.27
C GLN A 29 9.27 -29.97 -31.47
N LYS A 30 8.68 -30.87 -32.25
CA LYS A 30 7.23 -30.93 -32.50
C LYS A 30 6.43 -31.41 -31.28
N HIS A 31 7.08 -32.02 -30.29
CA HIS A 31 6.44 -32.49 -29.05
C HIS A 31 6.24 -31.37 -28.03
N THR A 32 5.25 -30.52 -28.27
CA THR A 32 4.90 -29.38 -27.41
C THR A 32 4.40 -29.78 -26.01
N GLU A 33 4.01 -31.03 -25.82
CA GLU A 33 3.58 -31.59 -24.54
C GLU A 33 4.75 -32.01 -23.62
N ARG A 34 5.97 -32.12 -24.17
CA ARG A 34 7.17 -32.50 -23.42
C ARG A 34 7.80 -31.28 -22.76
N THR A 35 8.62 -31.54 -21.76
CA THR A 35 9.28 -30.52 -20.91
C THR A 35 10.74 -30.88 -20.70
N GLY A 36 11.56 -29.97 -20.18
CA GLY A 36 12.98 -30.21 -19.90
C GLY A 36 13.89 -30.20 -21.13
N LEU A 37 15.03 -30.88 -21.03
CA LEU A 37 16.08 -30.87 -22.05
C LEU A 37 16.26 -32.27 -22.67
N TYR A 38 16.18 -32.36 -24.00
CA TYR A 38 16.57 -33.55 -24.75
C TYR A 38 17.94 -33.32 -25.39
N ILE A 39 18.89 -34.22 -25.17
CA ILE A 39 20.26 -34.14 -25.68
C ILE A 39 20.43 -35.23 -26.74
N ARG A 40 20.59 -34.83 -28.00
CA ARG A 40 20.71 -35.78 -29.10
C ARG A 40 22.14 -36.19 -29.42
N CYS A 41 23.06 -35.22 -29.38
CA CYS A 41 24.46 -35.47 -29.70
C CYS A 41 25.39 -34.46 -28.99
N ILE A 42 26.65 -34.87 -28.81
CA ILE A 42 27.74 -34.04 -28.28
C ILE A 42 28.90 -34.08 -29.27
N LYS A 43 29.32 -32.91 -29.76
CA LYS A 43 30.40 -32.77 -30.76
C LYS A 43 31.33 -31.64 -30.33
N LYS A 44 32.64 -31.90 -30.30
CA LYS A 44 33.68 -30.89 -30.00
C LYS A 44 33.44 -30.10 -28.70
N GLY A 45 32.90 -30.74 -27.65
CA GLY A 45 32.59 -30.09 -26.36
C GLY A 45 31.27 -29.32 -26.32
N TYR A 46 30.46 -29.36 -27.38
CA TYR A 46 29.13 -28.77 -27.43
C TYR A 46 28.06 -29.86 -27.50
N SER A 47 27.02 -29.70 -26.70
CA SER A 47 25.79 -30.48 -26.75
C SER A 47 24.75 -29.79 -27.62
N MET A 48 24.05 -30.58 -28.44
CA MET A 48 22.90 -30.13 -29.22
C MET A 48 21.63 -30.72 -28.66
N CYS A 49 20.71 -29.81 -28.32
CA CYS A 49 19.59 -30.16 -27.48
C CYS A 49 18.31 -29.48 -27.94
N VAL A 50 17.16 -30.11 -27.66
CA VAL A 50 15.87 -29.42 -27.68
C VAL A 50 15.53 -29.00 -26.25
N SER A 51 15.37 -27.71 -26.03
CA SER A 51 14.96 -27.13 -24.75
C SER A 51 13.46 -26.86 -24.79
N HIS A 52 12.66 -27.78 -24.23
CA HIS A 52 11.21 -27.59 -24.15
C HIS A 52 10.82 -26.49 -23.16
N ASP A 53 11.69 -26.17 -22.22
CA ASP A 53 11.48 -25.08 -21.26
C ASP A 53 11.77 -23.69 -21.89
N GLU A 54 12.49 -23.64 -23.02
CA GLU A 54 12.78 -22.42 -23.80
C GLU A 54 12.00 -22.42 -25.12
N ASN A 55 10.67 -22.55 -25.04
CA ASN A 55 9.76 -22.55 -26.20
C ASN A 55 10.12 -23.59 -27.28
N HIS A 56 10.56 -24.77 -26.85
CA HIS A 56 10.94 -25.88 -27.74
C HIS A 56 12.07 -25.52 -28.72
N GLN A 57 12.95 -24.60 -28.35
CA GLN A 57 14.06 -24.20 -29.21
C GLN A 57 15.16 -25.27 -29.27
N VAL A 58 15.73 -25.44 -30.46
CA VAL A 58 17.00 -26.16 -30.61
C VAL A 58 18.11 -25.23 -30.11
N VAL A 59 18.85 -25.70 -29.12
CA VAL A 59 19.91 -24.93 -28.45
C VAL A 59 21.23 -25.68 -28.52
N ILE A 60 22.32 -24.92 -28.63
CA ILE A 60 23.68 -25.43 -28.57
C ILE A 60 24.29 -24.95 -27.25
N ARG A 61 24.77 -25.87 -26.42
CA ARG A 61 25.33 -25.56 -25.10
C ARG A 61 26.69 -26.22 -24.92
N GLU A 62 27.65 -25.44 -24.41
CA GLU A 62 28.95 -25.99 -24.00
C GLU A 62 28.75 -27.00 -22.86
N ILE A 63 29.39 -28.17 -22.97
CA ILE A 63 29.27 -29.22 -21.97
C ILE A 63 30.64 -29.68 -21.51
N ARG A 64 30.82 -29.69 -20.17
CA ARG A 64 32.10 -30.03 -19.53
C ARG A 64 32.22 -31.50 -19.12
N LYS A 65 31.17 -32.30 -19.34
CA LYS A 65 31.10 -33.70 -18.93
C LYS A 65 30.69 -34.55 -20.12
N GLU A 66 31.29 -35.74 -20.25
CA GLU A 66 30.82 -36.75 -21.19
C GLU A 66 29.47 -37.29 -20.71
N ILE A 67 28.48 -37.24 -21.59
CA ILE A 67 27.11 -37.71 -21.33
C ILE A 67 26.75 -38.72 -22.43
N PRO A 68 26.18 -39.88 -22.08
CA PRO A 68 25.64 -40.80 -23.07
C PRO A 68 24.52 -40.12 -23.86
N VAL A 69 24.50 -40.32 -25.17
CA VAL A 69 23.49 -39.77 -26.07
C VAL A 69 22.84 -40.89 -26.88
N PRO A 70 21.52 -40.81 -27.18
CA PRO A 70 20.58 -39.79 -26.71
C PRO A 70 20.32 -39.87 -25.19
N SER A 71 20.02 -38.71 -24.59
CA SER A 71 19.66 -38.63 -23.17
C SER A 71 18.73 -37.46 -22.89
N ARG A 72 18.13 -37.46 -21.69
CA ARG A 72 17.22 -36.40 -21.24
C ARG A 72 17.65 -35.87 -19.88
N VAL A 73 17.37 -34.59 -19.64
CA VAL A 73 17.54 -33.97 -18.33
C VAL A 73 16.18 -33.49 -17.85
N LEU A 74 15.68 -34.15 -16.80
CA LEU A 74 14.41 -33.83 -16.12
C LEU A 74 14.62 -33.95 -14.61
N PHE A 75 13.97 -33.12 -13.80
CA PHE A 75 14.06 -33.19 -12.33
C PHE A 75 15.51 -33.10 -11.80
N LYS A 76 16.39 -32.36 -12.50
CA LYS A 76 17.87 -32.35 -12.27
C LYS A 76 18.54 -33.74 -12.37
N THR A 77 17.93 -34.66 -13.10
CA THR A 77 18.38 -36.04 -13.28
C THR A 77 18.71 -36.27 -14.74
N LEU A 78 19.92 -36.77 -15.01
CA LEU A 78 20.30 -37.30 -16.32
C LEU A 78 19.68 -38.69 -16.51
N ILE A 79 18.85 -38.82 -17.53
CA ILE A 79 18.14 -40.03 -17.92
C ILE A 79 18.84 -40.58 -19.16
N THR A 80 19.35 -41.81 -19.07
CA THR A 80 20.22 -42.42 -20.09
C THR A 80 19.50 -43.45 -20.97
N PHE A 81 18.18 -43.57 -20.83
CA PHE A 81 17.32 -44.46 -21.60
C PHE A 81 16.19 -43.66 -22.29
N ASP A 82 15.77 -44.11 -23.47
CA ASP A 82 14.90 -43.31 -24.36
C ASP A 82 13.39 -43.49 -24.09
N ASP A 83 12.96 -44.65 -23.60
CA ASP A 83 11.55 -44.99 -23.43
C ASP A 83 10.95 -44.33 -22.18
N LEU A 84 10.59 -43.05 -22.30
CA LEU A 84 9.90 -42.29 -21.25
C LEU A 84 8.38 -42.24 -21.45
N PRO A 85 7.58 -42.75 -20.49
CA PRO A 85 6.13 -42.61 -20.49
C PRO A 85 5.66 -41.16 -20.41
N LYS A 86 4.51 -40.84 -21.02
CA LYS A 86 3.93 -39.48 -21.02
C LYS A 86 3.68 -38.91 -19.61
N GLN A 87 3.48 -39.80 -18.63
CA GLN A 87 3.28 -39.46 -17.23
C GLN A 87 4.50 -38.73 -16.64
N ILE A 88 5.71 -39.04 -17.09
CA ILE A 88 6.94 -38.40 -16.63
C ILE A 88 6.93 -36.90 -16.94
N TYR A 89 6.55 -36.50 -18.14
CA TYR A 89 6.43 -35.09 -18.54
C TYR A 89 5.31 -34.38 -17.76
N THR A 90 4.22 -35.09 -17.49
CA THR A 90 3.13 -34.55 -16.64
C THR A 90 3.61 -34.30 -15.22
N LEU A 91 4.35 -35.24 -14.62
CA LEU A 91 4.95 -35.09 -13.28
C LEU A 91 5.98 -33.97 -13.26
N HIS A 92 6.78 -33.84 -14.32
CA HIS A 92 7.77 -32.77 -14.44
C HIS A 92 7.09 -31.40 -14.46
N ALA A 93 6.02 -31.24 -15.22
CA ALA A 93 5.22 -30.01 -15.25
C ALA A 93 4.65 -29.65 -13.87
N ILE A 94 4.28 -30.62 -13.02
CA ILE A 94 3.81 -30.34 -11.65
C ILE A 94 4.97 -29.88 -10.74
N ALA A 95 6.17 -30.46 -10.91
CA ALA A 95 7.33 -30.18 -10.07
C ALA A 95 8.08 -28.86 -10.40
N GLN A 96 7.62 -28.08 -11.38
CA GLN A 96 8.41 -27.03 -12.04
C GLN A 96 8.82 -25.83 -11.17
N TYR A 97 10.08 -25.43 -11.37
CA TYR A 97 10.67 -24.12 -11.08
C TYR A 97 11.31 -23.63 -12.39
N ARG A 98 10.76 -22.58 -13.02
CA ARG A 98 11.04 -22.14 -14.40
C ARG A 98 12.48 -21.68 -14.72
N ALA A 99 13.50 -21.98 -13.90
CA ALA A 99 14.82 -21.37 -14.07
C ALA A 99 16.06 -22.27 -13.87
N LEU A 100 15.98 -23.52 -13.39
CA LEU A 100 17.19 -24.17 -12.82
C LEU A 100 17.31 -25.70 -12.96
N ASP A 101 16.74 -26.35 -13.98
CA ASP A 101 16.96 -27.80 -14.21
C ASP A 101 18.18 -28.10 -15.11
N THR A 102 18.99 -27.09 -15.44
CA THR A 102 20.22 -27.22 -16.23
C THR A 102 21.36 -27.90 -15.48
N ASP A 103 21.38 -27.82 -14.15
CA ASP A 103 22.40 -28.44 -13.31
C ASP A 103 22.03 -29.89 -12.99
N ILE A 104 22.70 -30.83 -13.64
CA ILE A 104 22.56 -32.28 -13.42
C ILE A 104 23.12 -32.64 -12.02
N LYS A 105 22.24 -33.13 -11.13
CA LYS A 105 22.58 -33.58 -9.77
C LYS A 105 22.57 -35.10 -9.62
N HIS A 106 21.72 -35.77 -10.38
CA HIS A 106 21.51 -37.21 -10.30
C HIS A 106 21.59 -37.85 -11.68
N ARG A 107 21.71 -39.18 -11.70
CA ARG A 107 21.62 -40.03 -12.89
C ARG A 107 20.62 -41.14 -12.60
N ALA A 108 19.84 -41.53 -13.61
CA ALA A 108 18.93 -42.66 -13.57
C ALA A 108 19.12 -43.47 -14.87
N ASP A 109 19.44 -44.75 -14.72
CA ASP A 109 19.69 -45.65 -15.84
C ASP A 109 18.49 -46.57 -16.14
N ASN A 110 17.44 -46.51 -15.33
CA ASN A 110 16.16 -47.20 -15.56
C ASN A 110 14.96 -46.44 -14.98
N LEU A 111 13.76 -46.90 -15.31
CA LEU A 111 12.49 -46.25 -14.93
C LEU A 111 12.25 -46.22 -13.42
N GLU A 112 12.61 -47.27 -12.68
CA GLU A 112 12.35 -47.34 -11.24
C GLU A 112 13.28 -46.40 -10.46
N GLU A 113 14.54 -46.28 -10.87
CA GLU A 113 15.45 -45.25 -10.36
C GLU A 113 14.90 -43.84 -10.64
N LEU A 114 14.39 -43.60 -11.85
CA LEU A 114 13.82 -42.30 -12.20
C LEU A 114 12.61 -41.97 -11.31
N LYS A 115 11.71 -42.93 -11.06
CA LYS A 115 10.56 -42.72 -10.15
C LYS A 115 10.99 -42.31 -8.75
N ASP A 116 12.09 -42.86 -8.24
CA ASP A 116 12.62 -42.47 -6.93
C ASP A 116 13.18 -41.03 -6.93
N ARG A 117 13.85 -40.63 -8.02
CA ARG A 117 14.34 -39.24 -8.22
C ARG A 117 13.20 -38.24 -8.37
N ILE A 118 12.11 -38.63 -9.01
CA ILE A 118 10.90 -37.81 -9.08
C ILE A 118 10.37 -37.56 -7.67
N CYS A 119 10.28 -38.60 -6.84
CA CYS A 119 9.86 -38.44 -5.45
C CYS A 119 10.79 -37.53 -4.65
N ASP A 120 12.11 -37.63 -4.85
CA ASP A 120 13.10 -36.71 -4.24
C ASP A 120 12.83 -35.26 -4.64
N ARG A 121 12.48 -35.02 -5.90
CA ARG A 121 12.19 -33.67 -6.40
C ARG A 121 10.93 -33.06 -5.78
N PHE A 122 9.95 -33.88 -5.42
CA PHE A 122 8.74 -33.43 -4.72
C PHE A 122 8.94 -33.19 -3.21
N VAL A 123 10.09 -33.56 -2.64
CA VAL A 123 10.42 -33.24 -1.24
C VAL A 123 10.79 -31.75 -1.16
N ASP A 124 9.77 -30.91 -0.92
CA ASP A 124 9.88 -29.46 -0.74
C ASP A 124 9.03 -29.02 0.47
N ASN A 125 9.37 -27.88 1.07
CA ASN A 125 8.66 -27.31 2.21
C ASN A 125 7.28 -26.76 1.84
N PHE A 126 7.00 -26.53 0.55
CA PHE A 126 5.75 -25.94 0.09
C PHE A 126 4.93 -26.91 -0.78
N PRO A 127 3.62 -27.05 -0.53
CA PRO A 127 2.75 -27.87 -1.37
C PRO A 127 2.64 -27.30 -2.80
N LYS A 128 2.57 -28.19 -3.80
CA LYS A 128 2.37 -27.84 -5.22
C LYS A 128 0.90 -27.99 -5.60
N GLU A 129 0.30 -26.98 -6.19
CA GLU A 129 -1.12 -27.00 -6.58
C GLU A 129 -1.32 -27.63 -7.97
N LEU A 130 -2.26 -28.57 -8.08
CA LEU A 130 -2.66 -29.18 -9.35
C LEU A 130 -3.50 -28.19 -10.16
N GLY A 131 -3.28 -28.15 -11.48
CA GLY A 131 -3.95 -27.22 -12.39
C GLY A 131 -3.50 -25.75 -12.32
N ARG A 132 -2.56 -25.38 -11.44
CA ARG A 132 -2.14 -23.98 -11.18
C ARG A 132 -1.72 -23.19 -12.42
N TYR A 133 -0.95 -23.80 -13.34
CA TYR A 133 -0.47 -23.12 -14.55
C TYR A 133 -1.60 -22.66 -15.48
N TYR A 134 -2.77 -23.30 -15.39
CA TYR A 134 -3.93 -22.90 -16.18
C TYR A 134 -4.50 -21.55 -15.71
N ASP A 135 -4.47 -21.29 -14.40
CA ASP A 135 -4.98 -20.04 -13.82
C ASP A 135 -4.07 -18.84 -14.13
N ASP A 136 -2.74 -19.03 -14.13
CA ASP A 136 -1.77 -17.95 -14.39
C ASP A 136 -1.71 -17.55 -15.88
N ILE A 137 -1.85 -18.51 -16.79
CA ILE A 137 -1.82 -18.26 -18.25
C ILE A 137 -3.13 -17.62 -18.73
N HIS A 138 -4.26 -18.01 -18.12
CA HIS A 138 -5.60 -17.57 -18.53
C HIS A 138 -6.27 -16.63 -17.52
N TYR A 139 -5.49 -15.97 -16.65
CA TYR A 139 -5.98 -15.11 -15.57
C TYR A 139 -6.96 -14.02 -16.05
N GLN A 140 -6.67 -13.39 -17.19
CA GLN A 140 -7.54 -12.36 -17.78
C GLN A 140 -8.88 -12.93 -18.29
N GLU A 141 -8.90 -14.20 -18.68
CA GLU A 141 -10.05 -14.87 -19.27
C GLU A 141 -10.95 -15.51 -18.21
N LEU A 142 -10.39 -15.87 -17.05
CA LEU A 142 -11.14 -16.29 -15.85
C LEU A 142 -12.07 -15.18 -15.33
N HIS A 143 -11.68 -13.92 -15.54
CA HIS A 143 -12.45 -12.73 -15.21
C HIS A 143 -13.29 -12.19 -16.39
N SER A 144 -13.43 -12.97 -17.46
CA SER A 144 -14.33 -12.65 -18.58
C SER A 144 -15.79 -12.63 -18.11
N TRP A 145 -16.57 -11.67 -18.63
CA TRP A 145 -18.02 -11.57 -18.43
C TRP A 145 -18.82 -12.62 -19.22
N ASP A 146 -18.15 -13.46 -20.02
CA ASP A 146 -18.76 -14.50 -20.86
C ASP A 146 -18.88 -15.85 -20.13
N ASP A 147 -20.11 -16.26 -19.82
CA ASP A 147 -20.43 -17.51 -19.11
C ASP A 147 -20.04 -18.77 -19.88
N LYS A 148 -20.13 -18.77 -21.22
CA LYS A 148 -19.80 -19.96 -22.03
C LYS A 148 -18.30 -20.22 -22.04
N LYS A 149 -17.51 -19.14 -22.09
CA LYS A 149 -16.07 -19.21 -21.91
C LYS A 149 -15.75 -19.82 -20.54
N ARG A 150 -16.29 -19.26 -19.45
CA ARG A 150 -16.08 -19.77 -18.08
C ARG A 150 -16.41 -21.25 -17.90
N ALA A 151 -17.52 -21.74 -18.46
CA ALA A 151 -17.89 -23.16 -18.40
C ALA A 151 -16.86 -24.06 -19.12
N THR A 152 -16.47 -23.68 -20.34
CA THR A 152 -15.46 -24.42 -21.14
C THR A 152 -14.10 -24.45 -20.44
N TRP A 153 -13.72 -23.36 -19.77
CA TRP A 153 -12.47 -23.27 -19.00
C TRP A 153 -12.46 -24.18 -17.77
N GLY A 154 -13.57 -24.27 -17.04
CA GLY A 154 -13.73 -25.18 -15.91
C GLY A 154 -13.52 -26.64 -16.31
N GLU A 155 -14.04 -27.04 -17.48
CA GLU A 155 -13.84 -28.40 -18.02
C GLU A 155 -12.37 -28.69 -18.36
N LEU A 156 -11.68 -27.74 -19.00
CA LEU A 156 -10.27 -27.90 -19.36
C LEU A 156 -9.37 -28.03 -18.13
N LYS A 157 -9.62 -27.22 -17.09
CA LYS A 157 -8.90 -27.32 -15.80
C LYS A 157 -9.14 -28.67 -15.13
N THR A 158 -10.39 -29.15 -15.11
CA THR A 158 -10.73 -30.47 -14.55
C THR A 158 -10.01 -31.60 -15.29
N ARG A 159 -10.00 -31.59 -16.62
CA ARG A 159 -9.26 -32.59 -17.42
C ARG A 159 -7.75 -32.56 -17.15
N LEU A 160 -7.17 -31.37 -16.96
CA LEU A 160 -5.75 -31.25 -16.62
C LEU A 160 -5.45 -31.84 -15.24
N ILE A 161 -6.28 -31.53 -14.24
CA ILE A 161 -6.15 -32.07 -12.88
C ILE A 161 -6.26 -33.60 -12.92
N GLU A 162 -7.25 -34.15 -13.64
CA GLU A 162 -7.41 -35.60 -13.81
C GLU A 162 -6.15 -36.24 -14.42
N ARG A 163 -5.61 -35.66 -15.50
CA ARG A 163 -4.36 -36.13 -16.12
C ARG A 163 -3.18 -36.12 -15.14
N GLN A 164 -3.08 -35.09 -14.31
CA GLN A 164 -2.05 -34.98 -13.28
C GLN A 164 -2.22 -36.02 -12.18
N LEU A 165 -3.45 -36.27 -11.71
CA LEU A 165 -3.75 -37.32 -10.74
C LEU A 165 -3.40 -38.71 -11.30
N ARG A 166 -3.82 -39.03 -12.53
CA ARG A 166 -3.48 -40.31 -13.17
C ARG A 166 -1.96 -40.53 -13.27
N ALA A 167 -1.18 -39.47 -13.53
CA ALA A 167 0.28 -39.55 -13.55
C ALA A 167 0.88 -39.82 -12.15
N LEU A 168 0.28 -39.26 -11.08
CA LEU A 168 0.67 -39.56 -9.71
C LEU A 168 0.34 -41.00 -9.32
N PHE A 169 -0.87 -41.48 -9.61
CA PHE A 169 -1.24 -42.89 -9.37
C PHE A 169 -0.31 -43.86 -10.10
N TRP A 170 0.04 -43.54 -11.36
CA TRP A 170 1.02 -44.29 -12.14
C TRP A 170 2.42 -44.32 -11.50
N LEU A 171 2.87 -43.21 -10.89
CA LEU A 171 4.17 -43.13 -10.21
C LEU A 171 4.29 -44.17 -9.09
N PHE A 172 3.18 -44.46 -8.40
CA PHE A 172 3.12 -45.40 -7.28
C PHE A 172 2.55 -46.78 -7.65
N GLY A 173 2.12 -46.99 -8.89
CA GLY A 173 1.54 -48.25 -9.34
C GLY A 173 0.15 -48.52 -8.78
N GLU A 174 -0.61 -47.48 -8.43
CA GLU A 174 -1.95 -47.59 -7.87
C GLU A 174 -3.05 -47.30 -8.91
N ASP A 175 -4.26 -47.82 -8.66
CA ASP A 175 -5.42 -47.63 -9.54
C ASP A 175 -6.18 -46.33 -9.23
N TYR A 176 -6.22 -45.43 -10.21
CA TYR A 176 -6.94 -44.15 -10.11
C TYR A 176 -8.46 -44.32 -10.02
N GLU A 177 -9.05 -45.33 -10.66
CA GLU A 177 -10.52 -45.46 -10.78
C GLU A 177 -11.19 -45.78 -9.43
N ARG A 178 -10.41 -46.23 -8.44
CA ARG A 178 -10.89 -46.47 -7.07
C ARG A 178 -10.85 -45.22 -6.20
N PHE A 179 -10.11 -44.18 -6.59
CA PHE A 179 -9.88 -42.99 -5.78
C PHE A 179 -11.15 -42.16 -5.54
N GLU A 180 -11.98 -41.93 -6.56
CA GLU A 180 -13.11 -41.00 -6.45
C GLU A 180 -14.26 -41.50 -5.55
N LYS A 181 -14.34 -42.81 -5.28
CA LYS A 181 -15.47 -43.42 -4.55
C LYS A 181 -15.37 -43.31 -3.03
N GLU A 182 -14.20 -43.00 -2.48
CA GLU A 182 -13.93 -43.11 -1.03
C GLU A 182 -13.50 -41.78 -0.38
N VAL A 183 -13.39 -40.70 -1.15
CA VAL A 183 -12.93 -39.40 -0.66
C VAL A 183 -14.11 -38.63 -0.08
N LYS A 184 -14.15 -38.51 1.26
CA LYS A 184 -15.02 -37.52 1.93
C LYS A 184 -14.69 -36.12 1.39
N VAL A 185 -15.59 -35.13 1.51
CA VAL A 185 -15.29 -33.74 1.09
C VAL A 185 -14.60 -32.99 2.23
N ALA A 186 -13.57 -32.19 1.95
CA ALA A 186 -12.89 -31.38 2.96
C ALA A 186 -13.80 -30.26 3.50
N ARG A 187 -13.64 -29.87 4.77
CA ARG A 187 -14.39 -28.76 5.36
C ARG A 187 -13.96 -27.42 4.74
N LYS A 188 -14.86 -26.43 4.77
CA LYS A 188 -14.58 -25.10 4.21
C LYS A 188 -13.34 -24.49 4.86
N ASN A 189 -12.40 -24.10 4.01
CA ASN A 189 -11.11 -23.48 4.31
C ASN A 189 -10.15 -24.31 5.17
N ILE A 190 -10.48 -25.55 5.53
CA ILE A 190 -9.63 -26.47 6.31
C ILE A 190 -9.16 -27.59 5.37
N PRO A 191 -7.88 -27.54 4.91
CA PRO A 191 -7.30 -28.60 4.12
C PRO A 191 -7.33 -29.97 4.80
N ARG A 192 -7.48 -31.03 4.00
CA ARG A 192 -7.43 -32.41 4.47
C ARG A 192 -6.66 -33.30 3.51
N ILE A 193 -5.88 -34.26 4.04
CA ILE A 193 -5.27 -35.31 3.22
C ILE A 193 -6.35 -36.26 2.71
N VAL A 194 -6.41 -36.45 1.39
CA VAL A 194 -7.38 -37.32 0.72
C VAL A 194 -6.74 -38.55 0.08
N LYS A 195 -5.41 -38.57 -0.04
CA LYS A 195 -4.64 -39.74 -0.47
C LYS A 195 -3.23 -39.66 0.09
N VAL A 196 -2.68 -40.79 0.51
CA VAL A 196 -1.26 -40.95 0.81
C VAL A 196 -0.73 -42.09 -0.06
N PHE A 197 0.38 -41.84 -0.74
CA PHE A 197 1.15 -42.85 -1.44
C PHE A 197 2.45 -43.11 -0.68
N GLU A 198 2.91 -44.35 -0.66
CA GLU A 198 4.15 -44.74 -0.01
C GLU A 198 5.11 -45.41 -1.00
N ARG A 199 6.38 -44.96 -1.00
CA ARG A 199 7.45 -45.59 -1.79
C ARG A 199 8.82 -45.30 -1.17
N HIS A 200 9.63 -46.33 -0.92
CA HIS A 200 11.00 -46.20 -0.40
C HIS A 200 11.15 -45.19 0.76
N ASN A 201 10.33 -45.35 1.81
CA ASN A 201 10.28 -44.45 2.98
C ASN A 201 9.95 -42.98 2.64
N LYS A 202 9.24 -42.73 1.54
CA LYS A 202 8.68 -41.43 1.21
C LYS A 202 7.16 -41.53 1.23
N ARG A 203 6.52 -40.51 1.78
CA ARG A 203 5.06 -40.37 1.82
C ARG A 203 4.66 -39.18 0.97
N MET A 204 3.85 -39.40 -0.06
CA MET A 204 3.29 -38.33 -0.88
C MET A 204 1.81 -38.17 -0.56
N ALA A 205 1.43 -36.99 -0.09
CA ALA A 205 0.05 -36.66 0.25
C ALA A 205 -0.61 -35.85 -0.86
N ILE A 206 -1.84 -36.20 -1.22
CA ILE A 206 -2.77 -35.31 -1.91
C ILE A 206 -3.63 -34.64 -0.84
N ILE A 207 -3.61 -33.31 -0.82
CA ILE A 207 -4.31 -32.46 0.13
C ILE A 207 -5.43 -31.73 -0.62
N GLN A 208 -6.67 -31.94 -0.21
CA GLN A 208 -7.83 -31.23 -0.73
C GLN A 208 -8.18 -30.04 0.16
N ARG A 209 -8.49 -28.90 -0.46
CA ARG A 209 -9.01 -27.72 0.22
C ARG A 209 -10.22 -27.18 -0.50
N VAL A 210 -11.32 -26.98 0.21
CA VAL A 210 -12.48 -26.25 -0.28
C VAL A 210 -12.34 -24.79 0.15
N GLU A 211 -12.12 -23.87 -0.79
CA GLU A 211 -11.98 -22.45 -0.52
C GLU A 211 -13.33 -21.73 -0.63
N ASP A 212 -13.65 -20.89 0.35
CA ASP A 212 -14.78 -19.96 0.36
C ASP A 212 -14.43 -18.78 1.28
N TYR A 213 -13.83 -17.72 0.73
CA TYR A 213 -13.44 -16.52 1.49
C TYR A 213 -13.41 -15.26 0.62
N GLN A 214 -13.40 -14.09 1.26
CA GLN A 214 -13.16 -12.81 0.57
C GLN A 214 -11.68 -12.45 0.62
N GLN A 215 -11.07 -12.28 -0.56
CA GLN A 215 -9.70 -11.82 -0.71
C GLN A 215 -9.67 -10.34 -1.06
N ARG A 216 -8.93 -9.56 -0.28
CA ARG A 216 -8.66 -8.16 -0.62
C ARG A 216 -7.68 -8.11 -1.80
N ARG A 217 -8.06 -7.42 -2.86
CA ARG A 217 -7.27 -7.16 -4.08
C ARG A 217 -7.09 -5.65 -4.27
N GLY A 218 -6.06 -5.27 -5.03
CA GLY A 218 -5.68 -3.86 -5.20
C GLY A 218 -4.99 -3.26 -3.97
N GLY A 219 -4.83 -1.93 -3.95
CA GLY A 219 -4.19 -1.23 -2.83
C GLY A 219 -2.68 -0.96 -2.97
N MET A 220 -2.07 -1.29 -4.11
CA MET A 220 -0.76 -0.75 -4.49
C MET A 220 -0.91 0.39 -5.50
N MET A 221 -0.51 1.59 -5.06
CA MET A 221 -0.43 2.90 -5.74
C MET A 221 -1.61 3.43 -6.58
N TYR A 222 -2.33 2.61 -7.37
CA TYR A 222 -3.27 3.12 -8.39
C TYR A 222 -4.61 2.39 -8.51
N ASN A 223 -4.82 1.26 -7.82
CA ASN A 223 -6.11 0.56 -7.86
C ASN A 223 -6.84 0.67 -6.52
N PRO A 224 -8.11 1.14 -6.51
CA PRO A 224 -8.92 1.12 -5.30
C PRO A 224 -9.01 -0.30 -4.78
N VAL A 225 -9.04 -0.41 -3.45
CA VAL A 225 -9.19 -1.70 -2.79
C VAL A 225 -10.54 -2.28 -3.20
N TRP A 226 -10.53 -3.51 -3.70
CA TRP A 226 -11.74 -4.27 -3.99
C TRP A 226 -11.62 -5.67 -3.38
N PHE A 227 -12.77 -6.30 -3.13
CA PHE A 227 -12.83 -7.63 -2.53
C PHE A 227 -13.31 -8.63 -3.56
N GLU A 228 -12.49 -9.66 -3.77
CA GLU A 228 -12.80 -10.80 -4.62
C GLU A 228 -13.36 -11.93 -3.75
N ARG A 229 -14.49 -12.54 -4.13
CA ARG A 229 -14.93 -13.78 -3.49
C ARG A 229 -14.27 -14.96 -4.18
N VAL A 230 -13.42 -15.68 -3.45
CA VAL A 230 -12.74 -16.87 -3.94
C VAL A 230 -13.55 -18.09 -3.53
N GLN A 231 -14.00 -18.89 -4.51
CA GLN A 231 -14.75 -20.13 -4.29
C GLN A 231 -14.22 -21.25 -5.18
N GLY A 232 -14.02 -22.44 -4.63
CA GLY A 232 -13.64 -23.62 -5.41
C GLY A 232 -12.95 -24.71 -4.58
N SER A 233 -12.61 -25.82 -5.22
CA SER A 233 -11.79 -26.87 -4.61
C SER A 233 -10.39 -26.86 -5.23
N ARG A 234 -9.36 -26.87 -4.38
CA ARG A 234 -7.96 -27.00 -4.78
C ARG A 234 -7.40 -28.35 -4.33
N LEU A 235 -6.60 -28.96 -5.20
CA LEU A 235 -5.82 -30.14 -4.88
C LEU A 235 -4.35 -29.76 -4.87
N MET A 236 -3.68 -30.12 -3.79
CA MET A 236 -2.27 -29.83 -3.56
C MET A 236 -1.52 -31.13 -3.31
N ILE A 237 -0.24 -31.19 -3.67
CA ILE A 237 0.61 -32.33 -3.40
C ILE A 237 1.85 -31.94 -2.60
N ARG A 238 2.25 -32.80 -1.67
CA ARG A 238 3.47 -32.63 -0.87
C ARG A 238 4.09 -33.99 -0.54
N CYS A 239 5.41 -34.09 -0.68
CA CYS A 239 6.16 -35.30 -0.37
C CYS A 239 6.99 -35.11 0.91
N PHE A 240 7.04 -36.15 1.73
CA PHE A 240 7.69 -36.17 3.04
C PHE A 240 8.68 -37.33 3.12
N LYS A 241 9.81 -37.09 3.81
CA LYS A 241 10.84 -38.09 4.14
C LYS A 241 10.90 -38.29 5.65
N PRO A 242 11.48 -39.39 6.18
CA PRO A 242 11.44 -39.71 7.61
C PRO A 242 12.19 -38.68 8.47
N GLY A 243 13.18 -37.99 7.91
CA GLY A 243 13.86 -36.87 8.57
C GLY A 243 13.00 -35.61 8.75
N ASN A 244 11.79 -35.55 8.14
CA ASN A 244 10.81 -34.51 8.42
C ASN A 244 9.85 -35.02 9.50
N PRO A 245 9.74 -34.37 10.67
CA PRO A 245 8.80 -34.75 11.73
C PRO A 245 7.34 -34.91 11.28
N GLN A 246 6.91 -34.17 10.25
CA GLN A 246 5.55 -34.27 9.69
C GLN A 246 5.27 -35.65 9.09
N TYR A 247 6.31 -36.39 8.65
CA TYR A 247 6.20 -37.71 8.03
C TYR A 247 5.33 -38.70 8.84
N ASN A 248 5.46 -38.66 10.16
CA ASN A 248 4.73 -39.55 11.07
C ASN A 248 3.22 -39.25 11.12
N TYR A 249 2.81 -38.04 10.72
CA TYR A 249 1.44 -37.57 10.80
C TYR A 249 0.76 -37.51 9.42
N VAL A 250 1.47 -37.86 8.35
CA VAL A 250 0.93 -37.96 6.98
C VAL A 250 0.06 -39.21 6.90
N ASP A 251 -1.24 -39.01 7.10
CA ASP A 251 -2.23 -40.08 7.04
C ASP A 251 -3.52 -39.59 6.35
N LEU A 252 -4.30 -40.53 5.85
CA LEU A 252 -5.60 -40.28 5.24
C LEU A 252 -6.52 -39.56 6.23
N ASN A 253 -7.30 -38.59 5.74
CA ASN A 253 -8.22 -37.75 6.51
C ASN A 253 -7.58 -36.81 7.54
N ARG A 254 -6.25 -36.74 7.66
CA ARG A 254 -5.57 -35.74 8.49
C ARG A 254 -5.98 -34.33 8.07
N GLU A 255 -6.59 -33.58 8.99
CA GLU A 255 -6.89 -32.16 8.82
C GLU A 255 -5.68 -31.29 9.20
N MET A 256 -5.51 -30.17 8.51
CA MET A 256 -4.41 -29.24 8.76
C MET A 256 -4.79 -27.80 8.41
N TYR A 257 -4.03 -26.84 8.94
CA TYR A 257 -4.09 -25.44 8.59
C TYR A 257 -2.82 -25.04 7.83
N LEU A 258 -3.00 -24.55 6.60
CA LEU A 258 -1.94 -24.03 5.75
C LEU A 258 -1.97 -22.48 5.76
N PRO A 259 -0.91 -21.80 6.22
CA PRO A 259 -0.83 -20.33 6.25
C PRO A 259 -1.03 -19.69 4.87
N MET A 260 -1.86 -18.65 4.80
CA MET A 260 -2.15 -17.92 3.54
C MET A 260 -1.62 -16.48 3.53
N GLY A 261 -1.35 -15.92 4.70
CA GLY A 261 -0.94 -14.52 4.88
C GLY A 261 0.48 -14.38 5.40
N PRO A 262 1.14 -13.23 5.16
CA PRO A 262 2.46 -12.95 5.73
C PRO A 262 2.43 -12.84 7.28
N ASP A 263 1.26 -12.63 7.86
CA ASP A 263 1.00 -12.53 9.30
C ASP A 263 0.68 -13.88 9.97
N GLU A 264 0.52 -14.95 9.18
CA GLU A 264 0.27 -16.31 9.66
C GLU A 264 1.60 -17.06 9.77
N THR A 265 1.99 -17.44 11.00
CA THR A 265 3.38 -17.79 11.31
C THR A 265 3.65 -19.30 11.34
N ALA A 266 2.63 -20.14 11.54
CA ALA A 266 2.77 -21.59 11.70
C ALA A 266 1.76 -22.43 10.91
N GLU A 267 2.22 -23.50 10.26
CA GLU A 267 1.40 -24.62 9.75
C GLU A 267 0.90 -25.47 10.94
N LEU A 268 -0.39 -25.78 10.99
CA LEU A 268 -0.96 -26.58 12.09
C LEU A 268 -1.41 -27.94 11.57
N TRP A 269 -0.96 -29.01 12.20
CA TRP A 269 -1.42 -30.37 11.92
C TRP A 269 -2.34 -30.79 13.05
N LEU A 270 -3.58 -31.17 12.74
CA LEU A 270 -4.53 -31.53 13.77
C LEU A 270 -4.30 -32.98 14.20
N ASP A 271 -4.15 -33.20 15.49
CA ASP A 271 -4.16 -34.54 16.06
C ASP A 271 -5.55 -35.20 15.89
N ASP A 272 -5.62 -36.53 16.00
CA ASP A 272 -6.85 -37.30 15.79
C ASP A 272 -7.99 -36.84 16.69
N ASP A 273 -7.66 -36.42 17.91
CA ASP A 273 -8.61 -35.91 18.89
C ASP A 273 -9.31 -34.62 18.47
N LEU A 274 -8.74 -33.86 17.54
CA LEU A 274 -9.26 -32.58 17.04
C LEU A 274 -9.97 -32.69 15.68
N PHE A 275 -10.00 -33.88 15.09
CA PHE A 275 -10.65 -34.13 13.80
C PHE A 275 -12.11 -33.66 13.81
N GLU A 276 -12.47 -32.79 12.86
CA GLU A 276 -13.80 -32.17 12.73
C GLU A 276 -14.28 -31.32 13.93
N LYS A 277 -13.46 -31.14 14.98
CA LYS A 277 -13.83 -30.40 16.22
C LYS A 277 -13.37 -28.94 16.26
N THR A 278 -12.58 -28.50 15.29
CA THR A 278 -12.02 -27.14 15.22
C THR A 278 -12.58 -26.36 14.05
N GLU A 279 -12.69 -25.03 14.14
CA GLU A 279 -13.14 -24.19 13.04
C GLU A 279 -11.99 -23.40 12.40
N TYR A 280 -12.14 -23.05 11.10
CA TYR A 280 -11.11 -22.30 10.35
C TYR A 280 -10.66 -21.00 11.05
N PRO A 281 -11.57 -20.16 11.61
CA PRO A 281 -11.17 -18.95 12.33
C PRO A 281 -10.28 -19.24 13.55
N GLU A 282 -10.55 -20.32 14.28
CA GLU A 282 -9.78 -20.73 15.47
C GLU A 282 -8.34 -21.11 15.08
N LEU A 283 -8.21 -21.93 14.02
CA LEU A 283 -6.92 -22.36 13.50
C LEU A 283 -6.10 -21.19 12.93
N LYS A 284 -6.76 -20.24 12.27
CA LYS A 284 -6.12 -19.01 11.77
C LYS A 284 -5.53 -18.17 12.90
N VAL A 285 -6.29 -17.97 13.99
CA VAL A 285 -5.81 -17.24 15.17
C VAL A 285 -4.61 -17.94 15.80
N LEU A 286 -4.70 -19.25 15.96
CA LEU A 286 -3.61 -20.08 16.49
C LEU A 286 -2.34 -19.96 15.64
N SER A 287 -2.47 -20.07 14.32
CA SER A 287 -1.37 -19.97 13.36
C SER A 287 -0.63 -18.64 13.46
N LYS A 288 -1.32 -17.52 13.74
CA LYS A 288 -0.69 -16.21 13.92
C LYS A 288 0.15 -16.13 15.19
N ARG A 289 -0.36 -16.65 16.31
CA ARG A 289 0.20 -16.46 17.65
C ARG A 289 1.25 -17.49 18.06
N LEU A 290 1.24 -18.69 17.47
CA LEU A 290 2.09 -19.79 17.93
C LEU A 290 3.59 -19.49 17.84
N LEU A 291 4.02 -18.68 16.87
CA LEU A 291 5.43 -18.30 16.68
C LEU A 291 5.65 -16.77 16.72
N SER A 292 4.66 -15.97 17.12
CA SER A 292 4.80 -14.50 17.14
C SER A 292 5.79 -13.97 18.20
N ASN A 293 6.12 -14.79 19.20
CA ASN A 293 7.02 -14.42 20.31
C ASN A 293 8.39 -15.12 20.24
N GLN A 294 8.63 -15.95 19.23
CA GLN A 294 9.94 -16.57 19.03
C GLN A 294 10.72 -15.66 18.08
N ASN A 295 11.84 -15.10 18.57
CA ASN A 295 12.78 -14.39 17.72
C ASN A 295 13.06 -15.25 16.49
N ASN A 296 12.86 -14.68 15.31
CA ASN A 296 13.24 -15.29 14.04
C ASN A 296 14.77 -15.44 14.02
N ASP A 297 15.29 -16.46 14.70
CA ASP A 297 16.63 -16.95 14.46
C ASP A 297 16.65 -17.40 13.01
N GLY A 298 17.51 -16.77 12.21
CA GLY A 298 17.51 -16.75 10.74
C GLY A 298 17.66 -18.08 10.00
N ASN A 299 17.38 -19.22 10.64
CA ASN A 299 17.18 -20.50 10.00
C ASN A 299 15.68 -20.79 9.95
N GLY A 300 15.08 -20.76 8.76
CA GLY A 300 13.66 -21.05 8.49
C GLY A 300 13.21 -22.49 8.81
N ALA A 301 13.68 -23.08 9.91
CA ALA A 301 13.47 -24.44 10.34
C ALA A 301 12.58 -24.48 11.59
N LYS A 302 11.26 -24.45 11.34
CA LYS A 302 10.12 -24.98 12.13
C LYS A 302 8.92 -24.04 12.08
N ARG A 303 8.30 -23.93 10.90
CA ARG A 303 6.97 -23.31 10.72
C ARG A 303 5.85 -24.37 10.76
N TRP A 304 5.95 -25.38 11.62
CA TRP A 304 4.86 -26.35 11.77
C TRP A 304 4.69 -26.77 13.25
N VAL A 305 3.45 -27.07 13.64
CA VAL A 305 3.06 -27.49 15.00
C VAL A 305 2.03 -28.62 14.88
N LEU A 306 2.19 -29.69 15.65
CA LEU A 306 1.12 -30.66 15.90
C LEU A 306 0.22 -30.09 17.00
N LEU A 307 -1.02 -29.78 16.67
CA LEU A 307 -1.99 -29.25 17.60
C LEU A 307 -2.75 -30.41 18.26
N THR A 308 -2.46 -30.65 19.54
CA THR A 308 -3.17 -31.63 20.36
C THR A 308 -4.38 -30.99 21.05
N ALA A 309 -5.32 -31.81 21.53
CA ALA A 309 -6.49 -31.32 22.28
C ALA A 309 -6.09 -30.51 23.52
N ASP A 310 -5.04 -30.91 24.23
CA ASP A 310 -4.53 -30.20 25.41
C ASP A 310 -3.98 -28.81 25.05
N GLU A 311 -3.21 -28.71 23.97
CA GLU A 311 -2.68 -27.42 23.51
C GLU A 311 -3.80 -26.49 23.01
N PHE A 312 -4.79 -27.05 22.33
CA PHE A 312 -5.98 -26.32 21.91
C PHE A 312 -6.77 -25.79 23.11
N ASN A 313 -7.07 -26.65 24.09
CA ASN A 313 -7.82 -26.30 25.29
C ASN A 313 -7.12 -25.22 26.13
N LYS A 314 -5.79 -25.31 26.30
CA LYS A 314 -4.98 -24.30 27.00
C LYS A 314 -5.08 -22.91 26.36
N LYS A 315 -5.31 -22.84 25.05
CA LYS A 315 -5.38 -21.58 24.28
C LYS A 315 -6.81 -21.15 23.96
N GLN A 316 -7.81 -22.01 24.24
CA GLN A 316 -9.21 -21.84 23.86
C GLN A 316 -9.84 -20.54 24.39
N THR A 317 -9.51 -20.12 25.62
CA THR A 317 -10.05 -18.87 26.20
C THR A 317 -9.60 -17.63 25.41
N LEU A 318 -8.33 -17.58 25.01
CA LEU A 318 -7.78 -16.48 24.20
C LEU A 318 -8.33 -16.51 22.77
N ILE A 319 -8.49 -17.71 22.21
CA ILE A 319 -9.07 -17.91 20.87
C ILE A 319 -10.54 -17.44 20.86
N ARG A 320 -11.33 -17.80 21.89
CA ARG A 320 -12.74 -17.37 21.99
C ARG A 320 -12.88 -15.86 22.02
N ILE A 321 -12.04 -15.15 22.76
CA ILE A 321 -12.06 -13.67 22.80
C ILE A 321 -11.79 -13.09 21.41
N GLU A 322 -10.83 -13.64 20.65
CA GLU A 322 -10.53 -13.15 19.31
C GLU A 322 -11.57 -13.57 18.27
N VAL A 323 -12.10 -14.80 18.32
CA VAL A 323 -13.20 -15.24 17.46
C VAL A 323 -14.43 -14.37 17.71
N MET A 324 -14.78 -14.08 18.97
CA MET A 324 -15.84 -13.13 19.29
C MET A 324 -15.58 -11.74 18.71
N SER A 325 -14.34 -11.24 18.77
CA SER A 325 -14.00 -9.96 18.14
C SER A 325 -14.03 -9.99 16.60
N ALA A 326 -13.69 -11.12 15.98
CA ALA A 326 -13.78 -11.32 14.53
C ALA A 326 -15.24 -11.48 14.07
N THR A 327 -16.07 -12.22 14.82
CA THR A 327 -17.52 -12.31 14.60
C THR A 327 -18.16 -10.95 14.74
N ARG A 328 -17.76 -10.18 15.75
CA ARG A 328 -18.21 -8.80 15.91
C ARG A 328 -17.81 -7.91 14.73
N ARG A 329 -16.56 -8.01 14.24
CA ARG A 329 -16.16 -7.31 13.00
C ARG A 329 -16.98 -7.74 11.79
N HIS A 330 -17.31 -9.03 11.65
CA HIS A 330 -18.17 -9.51 10.58
C HIS A 330 -19.60 -8.95 10.69
N GLN A 331 -20.15 -8.89 11.91
CA GLN A 331 -21.45 -8.27 12.18
C GLN A 331 -21.42 -6.75 11.89
N GLU A 332 -20.34 -6.07 12.26
CA GLU A 332 -20.09 -4.66 11.93
C GLU A 332 -20.03 -4.46 10.40
N GLU A 333 -19.32 -5.33 9.67
CA GLU A 333 -19.24 -5.31 8.20
C GLU A 333 -20.59 -5.59 7.53
N GLU A 334 -21.38 -6.54 8.04
CA GLU A 334 -22.74 -6.80 7.54
C GLU A 334 -23.69 -5.64 7.85
N ALA A 335 -23.59 -5.05 9.03
CA ALA A 335 -24.34 -3.85 9.40
C ALA A 335 -23.97 -2.66 8.51
N GLU A 336 -22.69 -2.45 8.22
CA GLU A 336 -22.21 -1.44 7.28
C GLU A 336 -22.74 -1.67 5.86
N LYS A 337 -22.71 -2.92 5.36
CA LYS A 337 -23.28 -3.26 4.05
C LYS A 337 -24.79 -2.99 4.00
N ASN A 338 -25.53 -3.39 5.03
CA ASN A 338 -26.97 -3.16 5.13
C ASN A 338 -27.31 -1.67 5.22
N LEU A 339 -26.52 -0.91 5.98
CA LEU A 339 -26.66 0.54 6.07
C LEU A 339 -26.38 1.21 4.73
N ALA A 340 -25.30 0.83 4.04
CA ALA A 340 -24.96 1.35 2.72
C ALA A 340 -26.08 1.09 1.71
N GLN A 341 -26.63 -0.14 1.66
CA GLN A 341 -27.77 -0.48 0.79
C GLN A 341 -29.01 0.38 1.09
N ARG A 342 -29.33 0.60 2.36
CA ARG A 342 -30.46 1.46 2.77
C ARG A 342 -30.25 2.91 2.34
N ILE A 343 -29.05 3.46 2.55
CA ILE A 343 -28.69 4.83 2.15
C ILE A 343 -28.76 4.99 0.62
N ASP A 344 -28.25 4.02 -0.13
CA ASP A 344 -28.32 3.99 -1.60
C ASP A 344 -29.77 3.99 -2.09
N ALA A 345 -30.62 3.16 -1.48
CA ALA A 345 -32.05 3.08 -1.80
C ALA A 345 -32.78 4.40 -1.50
N GLN A 346 -32.47 5.06 -0.38
CA GLN A 346 -33.04 6.37 -0.03
C GLN A 346 -32.63 7.45 -1.05
N PHE A 347 -31.36 7.49 -1.45
CA PHE A 347 -30.90 8.43 -2.48
C PHE A 347 -31.61 8.19 -3.82
N ARG A 348 -31.75 6.93 -4.26
CA ARG A 348 -32.49 6.58 -5.49
C ARG A 348 -33.96 6.97 -5.45
N LYS A 349 -34.60 6.91 -4.28
CA LYS A 349 -35.97 7.40 -4.03
C LYS A 349 -36.08 8.92 -4.09
N GLY A 350 -34.96 9.64 -4.07
CA GLY A 350 -34.88 11.07 -4.42
C GLY A 350 -34.21 11.96 -3.36
N LYS A 351 -34.02 11.47 -2.13
CA LYS A 351 -33.44 12.25 -1.04
C LYS A 351 -32.80 11.35 0.02
N VAL A 352 -31.61 11.73 0.49
CA VAL A 352 -30.98 11.17 1.69
C VAL A 352 -30.31 12.26 2.51
N VAL A 353 -30.26 12.10 3.83
CA VAL A 353 -29.60 13.05 4.74
C VAL A 353 -28.51 12.30 5.51
N ARG A 354 -27.29 12.84 5.51
CA ARG A 354 -26.12 12.27 6.20
C ARG A 354 -25.39 13.39 6.91
N GLN A 355 -25.21 13.26 8.22
CA GLN A 355 -24.47 14.23 9.05
C GLN A 355 -24.86 15.70 8.79
N GLY A 356 -26.15 16.00 8.71
CA GLY A 356 -26.65 17.35 8.44
C GLY A 356 -26.63 17.79 6.97
N ILE A 357 -26.01 17.01 6.07
CA ILE A 357 -25.98 17.27 4.63
C ILE A 357 -27.13 16.51 3.95
N LYS A 358 -27.97 17.24 3.23
CA LYS A 358 -29.08 16.70 2.45
C LYS A 358 -28.68 16.58 0.98
N PHE A 359 -28.73 15.36 0.46
CA PHE A 359 -28.44 15.04 -0.93
C PHE A 359 -29.73 14.75 -1.70
N THR A 360 -29.82 15.25 -2.93
CA THR A 360 -30.91 15.01 -3.88
C THR A 360 -30.32 14.82 -5.28
N LYS A 361 -31.15 14.48 -6.28
CA LYS A 361 -30.69 14.30 -7.67
C LYS A 361 -30.00 15.53 -8.26
N ASN A 362 -30.41 16.74 -7.88
CA ASN A 362 -29.92 17.97 -8.52
C ASN A 362 -29.38 18.99 -7.50
N SER A 363 -29.29 18.63 -6.21
CA SER A 363 -28.81 19.55 -5.18
C SER A 363 -28.20 18.88 -3.95
N ILE A 364 -27.24 19.55 -3.33
CA ILE A 364 -26.78 19.31 -1.96
C ILE A 364 -27.07 20.53 -1.10
N GLU A 365 -27.38 20.31 0.17
CA GLU A 365 -27.77 21.38 1.09
C GLU A 365 -27.22 21.08 2.49
N CYS A 366 -26.57 22.06 3.11
CA CYS A 366 -26.05 21.99 4.47
C CYS A 366 -26.24 23.35 5.13
N GLU A 367 -26.81 23.39 6.34
CA GLU A 367 -26.98 24.62 7.14
C GLU A 367 -27.61 25.81 6.35
N GLY A 368 -28.57 25.51 5.48
CA GLY A 368 -29.26 26.52 4.66
C GLY A 368 -28.53 26.94 3.38
N VAL A 369 -27.27 26.52 3.17
CA VAL A 369 -26.54 26.74 1.92
C VAL A 369 -26.85 25.61 0.95
N ARG A 370 -27.47 25.95 -0.18
CA ARG A 370 -27.89 24.98 -1.21
C ARG A 370 -27.08 25.14 -2.49
N VAL A 371 -26.47 24.05 -2.96
CA VAL A 371 -25.80 23.97 -4.27
C VAL A 371 -26.68 23.19 -5.24
N LYS A 372 -26.96 23.74 -6.42
CA LYS A 372 -27.82 23.13 -7.46
C LYS A 372 -27.09 23.00 -8.79
N ASN A 373 -27.19 21.83 -9.41
CA ASN A 373 -26.78 21.55 -10.80
C ASN A 373 -27.36 20.18 -11.23
N GLU A 374 -27.66 20.01 -12.51
CA GLU A 374 -28.29 18.78 -13.06
C GLU A 374 -27.41 17.53 -12.97
N LYS A 375 -26.08 17.68 -13.00
CA LYS A 375 -25.11 16.59 -12.96
C LYS A 375 -24.78 16.13 -11.55
N LEU A 376 -25.31 16.81 -10.52
CA LEU A 376 -24.92 16.59 -9.14
C LEU A 376 -25.26 15.18 -8.65
N GLY A 377 -26.44 14.66 -8.99
CA GLY A 377 -26.85 13.32 -8.57
C GLY A 377 -26.01 12.22 -9.23
N HIS A 378 -25.61 12.42 -10.48
CA HIS A 378 -24.67 11.53 -11.15
C HIS A 378 -23.29 11.58 -10.46
N PHE A 379 -22.80 12.76 -10.08
CA PHE A 379 -21.55 12.92 -9.32
C PHE A 379 -21.60 12.21 -7.96
N VAL A 380 -22.68 12.40 -7.19
CA VAL A 380 -22.87 11.78 -5.87
C VAL A 380 -22.88 10.25 -5.98
N MET A 381 -23.61 9.69 -6.96
CA MET A 381 -23.67 8.26 -7.19
C MET A 381 -22.34 7.68 -7.68
N ARG A 382 -21.72 8.31 -8.69
CA ARG A 382 -20.47 7.84 -9.30
C ARG A 382 -19.33 7.78 -8.29
N ASN A 383 -19.26 8.75 -7.38
CA ASN A 383 -18.20 8.86 -6.38
C ASN A 383 -18.63 8.36 -5.00
N GLN A 384 -19.84 7.78 -4.87
CA GLN A 384 -20.38 7.24 -3.62
C GLN A 384 -20.34 8.24 -2.45
N ILE A 385 -20.55 9.52 -2.72
CA ILE A 385 -20.38 10.59 -1.73
C ILE A 385 -21.33 10.44 -0.54
N HIS A 386 -22.58 10.05 -0.81
CA HIS A 386 -23.62 9.82 0.21
C HIS A 386 -23.33 8.60 1.10
N LEU A 387 -22.40 7.72 0.71
CA LEU A 387 -21.95 6.56 1.51
C LEU A 387 -20.73 6.88 2.38
N GLN A 388 -20.13 8.07 2.26
CA GLN A 388 -19.00 8.45 3.09
C GLN A 388 -19.39 8.44 4.59
N ARG A 389 -18.46 7.99 5.42
CA ARG A 389 -18.64 7.93 6.88
C ARG A 389 -18.78 9.34 7.46
N GLU A 390 -17.90 10.24 7.03
CA GLU A 390 -17.83 11.65 7.44
C GLU A 390 -17.79 12.55 6.20
N PRO A 391 -18.94 12.81 5.54
CA PRO A 391 -18.99 13.70 4.39
C PRO A 391 -18.72 15.15 4.82
N ASP A 392 -17.70 15.77 4.24
CA ASP A 392 -17.41 17.20 4.42
C ASP A 392 -18.05 18.00 3.27
N PHE A 393 -19.03 18.85 3.62
CA PHE A 393 -19.76 19.68 2.66
C PHE A 393 -18.85 20.53 1.78
N SER A 394 -17.84 21.19 2.36
CA SER A 394 -16.94 22.08 1.63
C SER A 394 -16.10 21.29 0.62
N LYS A 395 -15.58 20.15 1.06
CA LYS A 395 -14.82 19.26 0.17
C LYS A 395 -15.68 18.72 -0.97
N ILE A 396 -16.91 18.29 -0.67
CA ILE A 396 -17.85 17.77 -1.68
C ILE A 396 -18.15 18.83 -2.74
N VAL A 397 -18.39 20.09 -2.34
CA VAL A 397 -18.64 21.18 -3.29
C VAL A 397 -17.41 21.42 -4.17
N LYS A 398 -16.21 21.42 -3.59
CA LYS A 398 -14.95 21.60 -4.34
C LYS A 398 -14.71 20.47 -5.34
N ASP A 399 -14.91 19.22 -4.93
CA ASP A 399 -14.78 18.04 -5.78
C ASP A 399 -15.83 18.06 -6.90
N PHE A 400 -17.05 18.53 -6.60
CA PHE A 400 -18.10 18.69 -7.60
C PHE A 400 -17.74 19.76 -8.65
N ILE A 401 -17.15 20.88 -8.24
CA ILE A 401 -16.64 21.92 -9.15
C ILE A 401 -15.57 21.32 -10.07
N CYS A 402 -14.63 20.54 -9.54
CA CYS A 402 -13.63 19.83 -10.35
C CYS A 402 -14.28 18.87 -11.36
N PHE A 403 -15.34 18.15 -10.94
CA PHE A 403 -16.08 17.22 -11.78
C PHE A 403 -16.76 17.92 -12.97
N ILE A 404 -17.49 19.02 -12.75
CA ILE A 404 -18.17 19.74 -13.84
C ILE A 404 -17.16 20.42 -14.79
N LEU A 405 -16.00 20.84 -14.27
CA LEU A 405 -14.92 21.43 -15.04
C LEU A 405 -14.00 20.41 -15.72
N ASN A 406 -14.28 19.11 -15.57
CA ASN A 406 -13.48 18.02 -16.12
C ASN A 406 -11.97 18.24 -15.85
N ILE A 407 -11.63 18.47 -14.58
CA ILE A 407 -10.25 18.70 -14.15
C ILE A 407 -9.61 17.36 -13.83
N ASP A 408 -8.62 16.97 -14.62
CA ASP A 408 -7.89 15.73 -14.46
C ASP A 408 -6.57 15.95 -13.72
N ALA A 409 -6.24 15.06 -12.79
CA ALA A 409 -4.92 14.98 -12.18
C ALA A 409 -3.98 14.21 -13.12
N VAL A 410 -3.04 14.91 -13.75
CA VAL A 410 -2.05 14.32 -14.65
C VAL A 410 -0.70 14.29 -13.95
N TRP A 411 -0.05 13.13 -13.92
CA TRP A 411 1.31 13.04 -13.40
C TRP A 411 2.29 13.71 -14.36
N ASN A 412 3.02 14.72 -13.87
CA ASN A 412 4.09 15.33 -14.63
C ASN A 412 5.43 14.70 -14.24
N SER A 413 5.94 13.83 -15.11
CA SER A 413 7.23 13.15 -14.95
C SER A 413 8.41 14.11 -14.77
N SER A 414 8.36 15.30 -15.38
CA SER A 414 9.42 16.31 -15.28
C SER A 414 9.35 17.14 -13.99
N ALA A 415 8.18 17.26 -13.38
CA ALA A 415 8.00 18.01 -12.13
C ALA A 415 7.89 17.11 -10.88
N THR A 416 7.84 15.77 -11.04
CA THR A 416 7.55 14.81 -9.96
C THR A 416 6.38 15.27 -9.09
N SER A 417 5.37 15.85 -9.75
CA SER A 417 4.19 16.41 -9.12
C SER A 417 2.97 16.17 -10.00
N VAL A 418 1.80 16.15 -9.36
CA VAL A 418 0.51 16.14 -10.05
C VAL A 418 0.24 17.54 -10.57
N ILE A 419 -0.01 17.66 -11.87
CA ILE A 419 -0.56 18.87 -12.49
C ILE A 419 -2.06 18.66 -12.72
N TYR A 420 -2.86 19.66 -12.41
CA TYR A 420 -4.30 19.63 -12.67
C TYR A 420 -4.58 20.27 -14.03
N VAL A 421 -5.15 19.51 -14.96
CA VAL A 421 -5.44 19.97 -16.33
C VAL A 421 -6.94 20.11 -16.48
N CYS A 422 -7.41 21.34 -16.73
CA CYS A 422 -8.82 21.60 -17.00
C CYS A 422 -9.13 21.33 -18.47
N ASN A 423 -9.94 20.30 -18.72
CA ASN A 423 -10.38 19.85 -20.04
C ASN A 423 -11.83 20.29 -20.36
N PHE A 424 -12.34 21.30 -19.65
CA PHE A 424 -13.70 21.80 -19.83
C PHE A 424 -13.95 22.36 -21.24
N LYS A 425 -14.98 21.80 -21.90
CA LYS A 425 -15.51 22.28 -23.18
C LYS A 425 -17.03 22.41 -23.05
N GLY A 426 -17.57 23.59 -23.30
CA GLY A 426 -19.02 23.85 -23.25
C GLY A 426 -19.41 25.00 -22.33
N ASP A 427 -20.67 24.93 -21.88
CA ASP A 427 -21.35 25.86 -20.98
C ASP A 427 -21.96 25.06 -19.83
N GLU A 428 -21.81 25.53 -18.60
CA GLU A 428 -22.38 24.93 -17.40
C GLU A 428 -22.98 26.00 -16.50
N THR A 429 -24.08 25.65 -15.84
CA THR A 429 -24.70 26.53 -14.84
C THR A 429 -24.71 25.86 -13.48
N ILE A 430 -24.30 26.60 -12.44
CA ILE A 430 -24.32 26.11 -11.06
C ILE A 430 -24.81 27.24 -10.16
N SER A 431 -25.78 26.93 -9.29
CA SER A 431 -26.22 27.84 -8.24
C SER A 431 -25.56 27.42 -6.93
N ILE A 432 -24.96 28.35 -6.21
CA ILE A 432 -24.32 28.14 -4.90
C ILE A 432 -24.88 29.18 -3.94
N GLY A 433 -25.77 28.75 -3.04
CA GLY A 433 -26.49 29.68 -2.15
C GLY A 433 -27.34 30.66 -2.95
N GLU A 434 -27.10 31.96 -2.75
CA GLU A 434 -27.75 33.08 -3.43
C GLU A 434 -26.97 33.57 -4.67
N VAL A 435 -26.01 32.79 -5.16
CA VAL A 435 -25.15 33.13 -6.30
C VAL A 435 -25.40 32.14 -7.43
N ASP A 436 -25.73 32.66 -8.61
CA ASP A 436 -25.85 31.92 -9.86
C ASP A 436 -24.62 32.14 -10.74
N LEU A 437 -24.06 31.03 -11.23
CA LEU A 437 -22.82 31.01 -11.99
C LEU A 437 -23.06 30.38 -13.36
N ARG A 438 -22.65 31.09 -14.41
CA ARG A 438 -22.54 30.58 -15.77
C ARG A 438 -21.08 30.46 -16.16
N ILE A 439 -20.65 29.23 -16.45
CA ILE A 439 -19.27 28.87 -16.74
C ILE A 439 -19.17 28.49 -18.20
N GLU A 440 -18.41 29.25 -18.99
CA GLU A 440 -18.30 29.05 -20.44
C GLU A 440 -16.85 28.91 -20.90
N SER A 441 -16.60 27.94 -21.77
CA SER A 441 -15.32 27.79 -22.47
C SER A 441 -15.38 28.49 -23.83
N ARG A 442 -14.69 29.62 -23.99
CA ARG A 442 -14.61 30.40 -25.24
C ARG A 442 -13.16 30.51 -25.70
N LYS A 443 -12.83 29.97 -26.89
CA LYS A 443 -11.47 30.02 -27.48
C LYS A 443 -10.37 29.56 -26.49
N ASN A 444 -10.56 28.40 -25.85
CA ASN A 444 -9.67 27.82 -24.83
C ASN A 444 -9.49 28.62 -23.53
N ASN A 445 -10.28 29.67 -23.32
CA ASN A 445 -10.36 30.42 -22.07
C ASN A 445 -11.67 30.13 -21.36
N ILE A 446 -11.66 30.14 -20.03
CA ILE A 446 -12.84 29.89 -19.22
C ILE A 446 -13.32 31.22 -18.64
N PHE A 447 -14.63 31.44 -18.77
CA PHE A 447 -15.33 32.61 -18.28
C PHE A 447 -16.33 32.18 -17.21
N VAL A 448 -16.43 32.94 -16.13
CA VAL A 448 -17.47 32.79 -15.10
C VAL A 448 -18.25 34.10 -15.07
N ASN A 449 -19.56 34.07 -15.34
CA ASN A 449 -20.41 35.27 -15.47
C ASN A 449 -19.79 36.34 -16.39
N ASN A 450 -19.30 35.94 -17.57
CA ASN A 450 -18.59 36.79 -18.55
C ASN A 450 -17.22 37.35 -18.11
N HIS A 451 -16.71 36.98 -16.93
CA HIS A 451 -15.37 37.33 -16.49
C HIS A 451 -14.37 36.22 -16.78
N ARG A 452 -13.29 36.51 -17.52
CA ARG A 452 -12.23 35.54 -17.80
C ARG A 452 -11.47 35.22 -16.51
N ILE A 453 -11.40 33.94 -16.15
CA ILE A 453 -10.68 33.48 -14.96
C ILE A 453 -9.46 32.65 -15.37
N ALA A 454 -8.37 32.77 -14.62
CA ALA A 454 -7.17 31.96 -14.84
C ALA A 454 -7.47 30.49 -14.52
N LYS A 455 -6.99 29.56 -15.35
CA LYS A 455 -7.27 28.11 -15.19
C LYS A 455 -6.89 27.57 -13.81
N ASN A 456 -5.78 28.05 -13.25
CA ASN A 456 -5.27 27.60 -11.95
C ASN A 456 -6.11 28.10 -10.76
N ASP A 457 -6.86 29.18 -10.94
CA ASP A 457 -7.67 29.80 -9.89
C ASP A 457 -9.15 29.41 -9.97
N LEU A 458 -9.55 28.78 -11.08
CA LEU A 458 -10.94 28.60 -11.46
C LEU A 458 -11.79 27.92 -10.38
N VAL A 459 -11.27 26.83 -9.80
CA VAL A 459 -11.96 26.09 -8.73
C VAL A 459 -12.15 26.95 -7.50
N ASP A 460 -11.10 27.64 -7.04
CA ASP A 460 -11.14 28.45 -5.83
C ASP A 460 -12.01 29.72 -6.00
N VAL A 461 -12.01 30.32 -7.19
CA VAL A 461 -12.89 31.45 -7.52
C VAL A 461 -14.37 31.03 -7.46
N ILE A 462 -14.73 29.90 -8.08
CA ILE A 462 -16.10 29.37 -8.04
C ILE A 462 -16.47 28.97 -6.62
N PHE A 463 -15.58 28.30 -5.90
CA PHE A 463 -15.78 27.86 -4.52
C PHE A 463 -16.04 29.04 -3.57
N THR A 464 -15.44 30.21 -3.84
CA THR A 464 -15.66 31.43 -3.04
C THR A 464 -17.12 31.90 -3.04
N ALA A 465 -17.94 31.47 -4.01
CA ALA A 465 -19.37 31.75 -4.01
C ALA A 465 -20.09 31.25 -2.75
N LEU A 466 -19.61 30.17 -2.12
CA LEU A 466 -20.14 29.66 -0.85
C LEU A 466 -20.11 30.69 0.29
N PHE A 467 -19.18 31.64 0.24
CA PHE A 467 -18.96 32.62 1.30
C PHE A 467 -19.55 34.00 1.00
N ARG A 468 -20.26 34.16 -0.13
CA ARG A 468 -20.88 35.43 -0.52
C ARG A 468 -22.37 35.42 -0.19
N ARG A 469 -22.88 36.60 0.19
CA ARG A 469 -24.26 36.79 0.63
C ARG A 469 -25.25 37.04 -0.51
N ASN A 470 -24.77 37.52 -1.65
CA ASN A 470 -25.59 37.87 -2.81
C ASN A 470 -24.74 37.90 -4.10
N GLN A 471 -25.42 37.92 -5.25
CA GLN A 471 -24.82 37.97 -6.58
C GLN A 471 -23.91 39.18 -6.81
N LYS A 472 -24.32 40.37 -6.36
CA LYS A 472 -23.60 41.63 -6.60
C LYS A 472 -22.21 41.63 -5.97
N ASP A 473 -22.10 41.15 -4.73
CA ASP A 473 -20.82 41.06 -4.02
C ASP A 473 -19.89 40.04 -4.70
N PHE A 474 -20.44 38.95 -5.23
CA PHE A 474 -19.66 37.95 -5.96
C PHE A 474 -19.19 38.47 -7.32
N ASP A 475 -20.04 39.18 -8.08
CA ASP A 475 -19.66 39.76 -9.36
C ASP A 475 -18.56 40.84 -9.22
N GLN A 476 -18.57 41.62 -8.13
CA GLN A 476 -17.47 42.54 -7.81
C GLN A 476 -16.15 41.79 -7.58
N TYR A 477 -16.21 40.68 -6.84
CA TYR A 477 -15.05 39.80 -6.62
C TYR A 477 -14.56 39.15 -7.92
N LEU A 478 -15.46 38.72 -8.81
CA LEU A 478 -15.11 38.20 -10.13
C LEU A 478 -14.44 39.26 -11.00
N ALA A 479 -14.97 40.49 -11.01
CA ALA A 479 -14.41 41.60 -11.77
C ALA A 479 -12.96 41.88 -11.35
N TYR A 480 -12.67 41.81 -10.05
CA TYR A 480 -11.30 41.91 -9.53
C TYR A 480 -10.44 40.69 -9.91
N SER A 481 -10.95 39.48 -9.70
CA SER A 481 -10.25 38.22 -9.98
C SER A 481 -9.94 37.98 -11.46
N SER A 482 -10.71 38.59 -12.35
CA SER A 482 -10.42 38.59 -13.79
C SER A 482 -9.21 39.44 -14.20
N LYS A 483 -8.82 40.41 -13.36
CA LYS A 483 -7.68 41.33 -13.59
C LYS A 483 -6.45 40.94 -12.77
N VAL A 484 -6.67 40.25 -11.65
CA VAL A 484 -5.66 39.88 -10.65
C VAL A 484 -5.88 38.42 -10.25
N ASN A 485 -4.94 37.53 -10.58
CA ASN A 485 -5.01 36.13 -10.18
C ASN A 485 -4.95 35.99 -8.65
N LEU A 486 -5.50 34.91 -8.08
CA LEU A 486 -5.64 34.74 -6.63
C LEU A 486 -4.30 34.73 -5.89
N THR A 487 -3.27 34.18 -6.51
CA THR A 487 -1.91 34.21 -5.95
C THR A 487 -1.43 35.65 -5.75
N LEU A 488 -1.60 36.51 -6.75
CA LEU A 488 -1.24 37.92 -6.67
C LEU A 488 -2.14 38.70 -5.70
N GLN A 489 -3.44 38.40 -5.65
CA GLN A 489 -4.34 39.01 -4.67
C GLN A 489 -3.89 38.74 -3.23
N LYS A 490 -3.51 37.49 -2.94
CA LYS A 490 -2.97 37.11 -1.64
C LYS A 490 -1.71 37.88 -1.31
N ILE A 491 -0.74 37.90 -2.23
CA ILE A 491 0.54 38.62 -2.01
C ILE A 491 0.31 40.12 -1.80
N LEU A 492 -0.63 40.74 -2.54
CA LEU A 492 -0.98 42.14 -2.34
C LEU A 492 -1.66 42.39 -0.98
N SER A 493 -2.54 41.48 -0.55
CA SER A 493 -3.18 41.52 0.78
C SER A 493 -2.16 41.36 1.91
N ASP A 494 -1.16 40.50 1.71
CA ASP A 494 -0.06 40.25 2.66
C ASP A 494 0.98 41.39 2.62
N GLY A 495 0.82 42.36 1.70
CA GLY A 495 1.72 43.51 1.52
C GLY A 495 3.02 43.18 0.78
N GLY A 496 3.25 41.94 0.36
CA GLY A 496 4.48 41.47 -0.27
C GLY A 496 4.72 39.97 -0.14
N ILE A 497 5.91 39.53 -0.55
CA ILE A 497 6.40 38.17 -0.27
C ILE A 497 7.37 38.22 0.91
N SER A 498 7.22 37.30 1.86
CA SER A 498 8.14 37.13 2.99
C SER A 498 8.37 35.65 3.24
N PHE A 499 9.64 35.23 3.31
CA PHE A 499 10.00 33.81 3.46
C PHE A 499 11.39 33.66 4.10
N GLU A 500 11.61 32.51 4.74
CA GLU A 500 12.91 32.11 5.27
C GLU A 500 13.76 31.49 4.16
N LEU A 501 14.93 32.05 3.91
CA LEU A 501 15.90 31.57 2.93
C LEU A 501 17.04 30.86 3.65
N LYS A 502 17.26 29.59 3.31
CA LYS A 502 18.45 28.84 3.72
C LYS A 502 19.68 29.34 2.97
N ILE A 503 20.83 29.41 3.64
CA ILE A 503 22.11 29.79 3.05
C ILE A 503 23.03 28.56 3.04
N ASP A 504 23.30 28.04 1.85
CA ASP A 504 24.21 26.91 1.68
C ASP A 504 25.63 27.38 1.36
N LYS A 505 26.62 26.58 1.78
CA LYS A 505 28.01 26.73 1.34
C LYS A 505 28.11 26.35 -0.14
N THR A 506 28.73 27.21 -0.94
CA THR A 506 29.05 26.92 -2.36
C THR A 506 30.51 27.25 -2.63
N ASN A 507 31.07 26.78 -3.75
CA ASN A 507 32.44 27.09 -4.15
C ASN A 507 32.68 28.62 -4.26
N ASP A 508 31.66 29.37 -4.68
CA ASP A 508 31.72 30.83 -4.84
C ASP A 508 31.25 31.60 -3.58
N ASN A 509 30.90 30.89 -2.50
CA ASN A 509 30.44 31.46 -1.24
C ASN A 509 30.93 30.59 -0.08
N LEU A 510 32.17 30.84 0.35
CA LEU A 510 32.75 30.29 1.58
C LEU A 510 32.07 30.95 2.77
N LEU A 511 31.02 30.31 3.33
CA LEU A 511 30.21 30.84 4.44
C LEU A 511 31.05 31.53 5.54
N PRO A 512 30.89 32.85 5.75
CA PRO A 512 31.37 33.56 6.94
C PRO A 512 30.18 34.14 7.74
N ILE A 513 28.97 33.60 7.58
CA ILE A 513 27.74 34.11 8.20
C ILE A 513 27.48 33.34 9.50
N LYS A 514 27.11 34.02 10.58
CA LYS A 514 26.85 33.41 11.90
C LYS A 514 25.65 32.45 11.90
N GLU A 515 24.72 32.61 10.95
CA GLU A 515 23.48 31.85 10.90
C GLU A 515 23.24 31.30 9.48
N GLU A 516 22.78 30.05 9.38
CA GLU A 516 22.57 29.33 8.10
C GLU A 516 21.26 29.74 7.38
N LYS A 517 20.61 30.80 7.83
CA LYS A 517 19.27 31.23 7.41
C LYS A 517 19.13 32.76 7.44
N MET A 518 18.27 33.31 6.60
CA MET A 518 17.86 34.72 6.60
C MET A 518 16.36 34.84 6.30
N VAL A 519 15.72 35.98 6.58
CA VAL A 519 14.32 36.24 6.21
C VAL A 519 14.29 37.33 5.15
N LEU A 520 13.86 36.99 3.94
CA LEU A 520 13.73 37.98 2.88
C LEU A 520 12.28 38.44 2.77
N SER A 521 12.07 39.76 2.83
CA SER A 521 10.78 40.40 2.67
C SER A 521 10.85 41.42 1.54
N LEU A 522 9.99 41.25 0.53
CA LEU A 522 9.90 42.13 -0.63
C LEU A 522 8.46 42.65 -0.72
N PRO A 523 8.23 43.94 -0.42
CA PRO A 523 6.90 44.51 -0.48
C PRO A 523 6.38 44.51 -1.92
N LEU A 524 5.07 44.37 -2.09
CA LEU A 524 4.44 44.36 -3.40
C LEU A 524 3.24 45.30 -3.38
N HIS A 525 3.23 46.25 -4.31
CA HIS A 525 2.05 47.08 -4.56
C HIS A 525 1.79 47.22 -6.06
N ARG A 526 0.59 47.67 -6.40
CA ARG A 526 0.13 47.78 -7.79
C ARG A 526 -0.36 49.18 -8.08
N GLU A 527 0.24 49.84 -9.06
CA GLU A 527 -0.17 51.17 -9.53
C GLU A 527 -0.44 51.12 -11.04
N LYS A 528 -1.58 51.67 -11.48
CA LYS A 528 -1.97 51.77 -12.91
C LYS A 528 -1.80 50.45 -13.69
N GLY A 529 -2.12 49.33 -13.06
CA GLY A 529 -2.06 48.00 -13.65
C GLY A 529 -0.67 47.34 -13.66
N LYS A 530 0.39 48.02 -13.22
CA LYS A 530 1.77 47.51 -13.10
C LYS A 530 2.12 47.19 -11.65
N ASN A 531 2.99 46.20 -11.45
CA ASN A 531 3.43 45.77 -10.12
C ASN A 531 4.80 46.37 -9.80
N TYR A 532 4.98 46.77 -8.55
CA TYR A 532 6.18 47.43 -8.06
C TYR A 532 6.58 46.84 -6.70
N THR A 533 7.89 46.81 -6.47
CA THR A 533 8.47 46.51 -5.15
C THR A 533 9.25 47.72 -4.69
N THR A 534 9.11 48.06 -3.42
CA THR A 534 9.82 49.19 -2.82
C THR A 534 11.12 48.69 -2.17
N ILE A 535 12.26 49.23 -2.59
CA ILE A 535 13.57 48.93 -1.98
C ILE A 535 14.13 50.27 -1.49
N LYS A 536 14.31 50.41 -0.17
CA LYS A 536 14.74 51.66 0.50
C LYS A 536 13.94 52.92 0.08
N GLY A 537 12.62 52.77 -0.06
CA GLY A 537 11.75 53.89 -0.43
C GLY A 537 11.78 54.26 -1.91
N VAL A 538 12.48 53.50 -2.74
CA VAL A 538 12.46 53.64 -4.21
C VAL A 538 11.65 52.50 -4.81
N ASP A 539 10.71 52.83 -5.70
CA ASP A 539 9.85 51.85 -6.34
C ASP A 539 10.47 51.33 -7.64
N TYR A 540 10.69 50.02 -7.67
CA TYR A 540 11.19 49.31 -8.83
C TYR A 540 10.06 48.51 -9.49
N GLN A 541 9.91 48.68 -10.80
CA GLN A 541 8.92 47.94 -11.57
C GLN A 541 9.30 46.46 -11.66
N ILE A 542 8.34 45.58 -11.40
CA ILE A 542 8.49 44.14 -11.61
C ILE A 542 8.24 43.84 -13.10
N LYS A 543 9.28 43.35 -13.79
CA LYS A 543 9.23 42.97 -15.20
C LYS A 543 8.78 41.52 -15.43
N ASP A 544 9.08 40.61 -14.49
CA ASP A 544 8.66 39.21 -14.53
C ASP A 544 8.05 38.82 -13.17
N LEU A 545 6.71 38.84 -13.13
CA LEU A 545 5.95 38.56 -11.92
C LEU A 545 6.08 37.08 -11.49
N ASN A 546 6.19 36.15 -12.44
CA ASN A 546 6.33 34.73 -12.10
C ASN A 546 7.69 34.50 -11.44
N ALA A 547 8.76 35.08 -11.99
CA ALA A 547 10.07 35.05 -11.36
C ALA A 547 10.04 35.69 -9.95
N PHE A 548 9.28 36.76 -9.74
CA PHE A 548 9.12 37.40 -8.43
C PHE A 548 8.44 36.45 -7.43
N ILE A 549 7.32 35.82 -7.81
CA ILE A 549 6.60 34.87 -6.96
C ILE A 549 7.46 33.63 -6.66
N ASP A 550 8.24 33.16 -7.64
CA ASP A 550 9.11 32.00 -7.50
C ASP A 550 10.29 32.21 -6.54
N ILE A 551 10.60 33.47 -6.17
CA ILE A 551 11.61 33.79 -5.15
C ILE A 551 11.25 33.12 -3.82
N GLY A 552 9.98 33.22 -3.39
CA GLY A 552 9.50 32.70 -2.11
C GLY A 552 9.06 31.24 -2.12
N LYS A 553 9.21 30.52 -3.24
CA LYS A 553 8.85 29.09 -3.32
C LYS A 553 9.97 28.21 -2.80
N ASP A 554 9.65 27.35 -1.83
CA ASP A 554 10.52 26.26 -1.39
C ASP A 554 10.79 25.26 -2.52
N ILE A 555 12.04 24.83 -2.67
CA ILE A 555 12.44 23.81 -3.63
C ILE A 555 13.17 22.69 -2.91
N ASN A 556 12.89 21.45 -3.32
CA ASN A 556 13.61 20.27 -2.89
C ASN A 556 15.12 20.39 -3.17
N SER A 557 15.94 20.27 -2.13
CA SER A 557 17.41 20.38 -2.15
C SER A 557 18.07 19.52 -3.24
N ALA A 558 17.46 18.38 -3.59
CA ALA A 558 17.95 17.48 -4.64
C ALA A 558 18.03 18.13 -6.03
N ARG A 559 17.18 19.11 -6.36
CA ARG A 559 17.20 19.79 -7.68
C ARG A 559 18.25 20.90 -7.78
N ILE A 560 18.68 21.44 -6.65
CA ILE A 560 19.65 22.53 -6.57
C ILE A 560 21.07 21.99 -6.76
N GLY A 561 21.33 20.76 -6.26
CA GLY A 561 22.63 20.09 -6.35
C GLY A 561 23.12 19.77 -7.78
N TYR A 562 22.23 19.46 -8.73
CA TYR A 562 22.62 19.09 -10.11
C TYR A 562 23.06 20.28 -10.98
N GLY A 563 22.77 21.52 -10.57
CA GLY A 563 23.06 22.74 -11.33
C GLY A 563 24.20 23.61 -10.79
N GLY A 564 24.86 23.19 -9.70
CA GLY A 564 26.02 23.89 -9.14
C GLY A 564 25.75 25.25 -8.47
N GLY A 565 24.51 25.60 -8.15
CA GLY A 565 24.16 26.86 -7.45
C GLY A 565 23.52 26.60 -6.08
N GLY A 566 23.70 27.49 -5.10
CA GLY A 566 23.01 27.44 -3.81
C GLY A 566 21.69 28.23 -3.79
N TYR A 567 20.92 28.12 -2.71
CA TYR A 567 19.63 28.84 -2.55
C TYR A 567 19.77 30.36 -2.69
N LEU A 568 20.87 30.95 -2.20
CA LEU A 568 21.13 32.39 -2.30
C LEU A 568 21.38 32.82 -3.76
N GLN A 569 22.21 32.08 -4.50
CA GLN A 569 22.51 32.37 -5.90
C GLN A 569 21.25 32.26 -6.78
N ARG A 570 20.40 31.27 -6.52
CA ARG A 570 19.08 31.17 -7.17
C ARG A 570 18.25 32.42 -6.90
N THR A 571 18.17 32.84 -5.65
CA THR A 571 17.38 34.01 -5.23
C THR A 571 17.88 35.28 -5.90
N ILE A 572 19.21 35.52 -5.92
CA ILE A 572 19.83 36.65 -6.62
C ILE A 572 19.50 36.63 -8.12
N LYS A 573 19.60 35.46 -8.77
CA LYS A 573 19.25 35.31 -10.19
C LYS A 573 17.78 35.65 -10.46
N LEU A 574 16.87 35.24 -9.58
CA LEU A 574 15.45 35.55 -9.68
C LEU A 574 15.16 37.03 -9.41
N LEU A 575 15.89 37.69 -8.50
CA LEU A 575 15.80 39.14 -8.27
C LEU A 575 16.17 39.93 -9.54
N TYR A 576 17.31 39.63 -10.17
CA TYR A 576 17.70 40.26 -11.44
C TYR A 576 16.70 39.99 -12.58
N ARG A 577 16.09 38.80 -12.58
CA ARG A 577 15.10 38.43 -13.59
C ARG A 577 13.75 39.10 -13.35
N SER A 578 13.33 39.28 -12.09
CA SER A 578 12.02 39.78 -11.73
C SER A 578 11.92 41.31 -11.70
N ILE A 579 12.98 42.00 -11.27
CA ILE A 579 12.96 43.44 -11.02
C ILE A 579 13.70 44.18 -12.15
N LYS A 580 13.07 45.23 -12.71
CA LYS A 580 13.65 46.02 -13.79
C LYS A 580 14.67 47.02 -13.22
N GLY A 581 15.90 46.99 -13.75
CA GLY A 581 16.93 47.98 -13.42
C GLY A 581 17.53 47.84 -12.02
N ILE A 582 17.32 46.72 -11.33
CA ILE A 582 17.96 46.45 -10.04
C ILE A 582 19.48 46.29 -10.24
N THR A 583 20.29 46.88 -9.36
CA THR A 583 21.75 46.80 -9.42
C THR A 583 22.30 45.90 -8.30
N PRO A 584 23.59 45.52 -8.34
CA PRO A 584 24.21 44.75 -7.27
C PRO A 584 24.09 45.42 -5.89
N ARG A 585 24.03 46.75 -5.84
CA ARG A 585 23.91 47.51 -4.59
C ARG A 585 22.56 47.23 -3.91
N GLU A 586 21.45 47.32 -4.63
CA GLU A 586 20.13 47.06 -4.06
C GLU A 586 19.97 45.59 -3.64
N ILE A 587 20.58 44.65 -4.37
CA ILE A 587 20.58 43.23 -3.97
C ILE A 587 21.35 43.03 -2.66
N GLY A 588 22.53 43.65 -2.53
CA GLY A 588 23.29 43.62 -1.28
C GLY A 588 22.50 44.20 -0.10
N GLU A 589 21.68 45.22 -0.34
CA GLU A 589 20.81 45.80 0.67
C GLU A 589 19.65 44.88 1.06
N ILE A 590 19.01 44.20 0.09
CA ILE A 590 17.98 43.18 0.36
C ILE A 590 18.55 42.07 1.26
N ILE A 591 19.74 41.56 0.94
CA ILE A 591 20.40 40.49 1.70
C ILE A 591 20.73 40.96 3.12
N LYS A 592 21.35 42.15 3.25
CA LYS A 592 21.71 42.72 4.56
C LYS A 592 20.48 42.93 5.45
N ASN A 593 19.39 43.44 4.89
CA ASN A 593 18.14 43.60 5.63
C ASN A 593 17.59 42.25 6.08
N GLY A 594 17.69 41.22 5.25
CA GLY A 594 17.19 39.89 5.62
C GLY A 594 17.95 39.19 6.73
N GLU A 595 19.27 39.41 6.81
CA GLU A 595 20.08 38.95 7.95
C GLU A 595 19.67 39.68 9.25
N GLN A 596 19.42 40.99 9.17
CA GLN A 596 18.97 41.78 10.32
C GLN A 596 17.57 41.35 10.80
N GLU A 597 16.64 41.12 9.88
CA GLU A 597 15.29 40.65 10.20
C GLU A 597 15.31 39.26 10.84
N TYR A 598 16.15 38.34 10.34
CA TYR A 598 16.31 37.03 10.97
C TYR A 598 16.91 37.13 12.38
N THR A 599 17.91 37.99 12.58
CA THR A 599 18.48 38.24 13.92
C THR A 599 17.40 38.76 14.89
N ARG A 600 16.60 39.74 14.45
CA ARG A 600 15.47 40.27 15.25
C ARG A 600 14.41 39.21 15.54
N LEU A 601 14.11 38.35 14.57
CA LEU A 601 13.19 37.24 14.73
C LEU A 601 13.71 36.24 15.78
N GLN A 602 14.99 35.86 15.71
CA GLN A 602 15.62 34.98 16.70
C GLN A 602 15.60 35.59 18.10
N GLU A 603 15.89 36.88 18.24
CA GLU A 603 15.78 37.57 19.53
C GLU A 603 14.34 37.59 20.06
N ARG A 604 13.35 37.81 19.18
CA ARG A 604 11.93 37.76 19.56
C ARG A 604 11.52 36.36 20.01
N ILE A 605 11.86 35.33 19.25
CA ILE A 605 11.60 33.92 19.60
C ILE A 605 12.26 33.57 20.94
N ARG A 606 13.50 34.01 21.18
CA ARG A 606 14.18 33.81 22.47
C ARG A 606 13.44 34.48 23.63
N LYS A 607 13.01 35.74 23.47
CA LYS A 607 12.23 36.47 24.48
C LYS A 607 10.89 35.80 24.75
N GLU A 608 10.14 35.46 23.70
CA GLU A 608 8.85 34.78 23.82
C GLU A 608 8.99 33.41 24.48
N ASN A 609 10.01 32.62 24.12
CA ASN A 609 10.28 31.33 24.75
C ASN A 609 10.67 31.49 26.22
N ALA A 610 11.46 32.52 26.57
CA ALA A 610 11.79 32.83 27.96
C ALA A 610 10.53 33.23 28.76
N GLU A 611 9.63 34.03 28.18
CA GLU A 611 8.36 34.39 28.82
C GLU A 611 7.42 33.18 28.97
N LYS A 612 7.29 32.34 27.94
CA LYS A 612 6.52 31.09 27.98
C LYS A 612 7.07 30.16 29.06
N LEU A 613 8.40 30.01 29.14
CA LEU A 613 9.05 29.20 30.16
C LEU A 613 8.81 29.77 31.56
N LYS A 614 8.89 31.09 31.75
CA LYS A 614 8.58 31.74 33.03
C LYS A 614 7.12 31.49 33.45
N LYS A 615 6.17 31.62 32.52
CA LYS A 615 4.75 31.32 32.76
C LYS A 615 4.52 29.84 33.08
N ALA A 616 5.13 28.94 32.32
CA ALA A 616 5.02 27.49 32.53
C ALA A 616 5.63 27.05 33.88
N VAL A 617 6.75 27.64 34.30
CA VAL A 617 7.32 27.41 35.65
C VAL A 617 6.38 27.92 36.73
N GLY A 618 5.80 29.11 36.56
CA GLY A 618 4.79 29.65 37.48
C GLY A 618 3.56 28.74 37.58
N PHE A 619 3.05 28.28 36.44
CA PHE A 619 1.90 27.36 36.37
C PHE A 619 2.20 26.00 37.03
N LEU A 620 3.39 25.43 36.79
CA LEU A 620 3.81 24.19 37.45
C LEU A 620 3.91 24.35 38.97
N ASN A 621 4.51 25.45 39.45
CA ASN A 621 4.60 25.70 40.90
C ASN A 621 3.21 25.80 41.56
N GLU A 622 2.28 26.48 40.89
CA GLU A 622 0.90 26.61 41.36
C GLU A 622 0.15 25.28 41.30
N ALA A 623 0.36 24.49 40.25
CA ALA A 623 -0.20 23.14 40.12
C ALA A 623 0.30 22.22 41.24
N VAL A 624 1.60 22.25 41.57
CA VAL A 624 2.17 21.48 42.69
C VAL A 624 1.53 21.90 44.01
N ARG A 625 1.34 23.20 44.24
CA ARG A 625 0.69 23.74 45.45
C ARG A 625 -0.77 23.28 45.58
N LEU A 626 -1.55 23.40 44.50
CA LEU A 626 -2.97 23.05 44.49
C LEU A 626 -3.20 21.54 44.61
N SER A 627 -2.38 20.75 43.92
CA SER A 627 -2.44 19.28 43.95
C SER A 627 -1.84 18.66 45.20
N LYS A 628 -1.17 19.44 46.05
CA LYS A 628 -0.38 18.97 47.20
C LYS A 628 0.64 17.89 46.80
N ALA A 629 1.17 17.97 45.58
CA ALA A 629 2.09 16.98 45.06
C ALA A 629 3.44 17.05 45.81
N LYS A 630 3.94 15.90 46.26
CA LYS A 630 5.23 15.76 46.94
C LYS A 630 6.33 15.53 45.90
N LYS A 631 7.37 16.35 45.92
CA LYS A 631 8.53 16.18 45.03
C LYS A 631 9.32 14.91 45.41
N ILE A 632 9.65 14.11 44.41
CA ILE A 632 10.47 12.89 44.52
C ILE A 632 11.65 12.97 43.53
N LYS A 633 12.61 12.04 43.63
CA LYS A 633 13.89 12.07 42.89
C LYS A 633 13.73 12.34 41.39
N ASN A 634 12.75 11.71 40.74
CA ASN A 634 12.56 11.75 39.29
C ASN A 634 11.20 12.37 38.88
N GLY A 635 10.52 13.11 39.78
CA GLY A 635 9.13 13.43 39.54
C GLY A 635 8.36 14.01 40.72
N PHE A 636 7.06 13.77 40.69
CA PHE A 636 6.11 14.17 41.71
C PHE A 636 5.23 12.99 42.10
N GLN A 637 4.87 12.92 43.37
CA GLN A 637 3.90 11.97 43.91
C GLN A 637 2.65 12.73 44.34
N ILE A 638 1.47 12.21 44.02
CA ILE A 638 0.20 12.88 44.21
C ILE A 638 -0.86 11.88 44.69
N ILE A 639 -1.80 12.34 45.51
CA ILE A 639 -2.93 11.55 45.98
C ILE A 639 -4.19 12.18 45.39
N GLY A 640 -4.94 11.41 44.61
CA GLY A 640 -6.19 11.84 44.01
C GLY A 640 -7.33 11.93 45.02
N LYS A 641 -8.45 12.52 44.62
CA LYS A 641 -9.66 12.60 45.46
C LYS A 641 -10.27 11.22 45.75
N SER A 642 -10.02 10.23 44.90
CA SER A 642 -10.41 8.84 45.16
C SER A 642 -9.61 8.18 46.30
N GLY A 643 -8.54 8.82 46.77
CA GLY A 643 -7.57 8.24 47.72
C GLY A 643 -6.45 7.44 47.04
N LYS A 644 -6.51 7.22 45.72
CA LYS A 644 -5.44 6.57 44.97
C LYS A 644 -4.18 7.43 44.90
N GLN A 645 -3.03 6.77 44.93
CA GLN A 645 -1.73 7.43 44.84
C GLN A 645 -1.11 7.23 43.46
N TYR A 646 -0.49 8.29 42.94
CA TYR A 646 0.15 8.30 41.63
C TYR A 646 1.56 8.88 41.72
N THR A 647 2.42 8.49 40.79
CA THR A 647 3.71 9.14 40.52
C THR A 647 3.77 9.61 39.08
N VAL A 648 4.32 10.80 38.85
CA VAL A 648 4.50 11.42 37.54
C VAL A 648 5.97 11.75 37.36
N ASN A 649 6.61 11.20 36.33
CA ASN A 649 8.01 11.49 36.01
C ASN A 649 8.16 12.88 35.37
N SER A 650 9.11 13.69 35.82
CA SER A 650 9.28 15.06 35.31
C SER A 650 9.85 15.14 33.88
N ASP A 651 10.64 14.14 33.47
CA ASP A 651 11.37 14.14 32.21
C ASP A 651 10.62 13.36 31.13
N THR A 652 10.10 12.18 31.48
CA THR A 652 9.36 11.30 30.55
C THR A 652 7.85 11.52 30.57
N LEU A 653 7.35 12.33 31.51
CA LEU A 653 5.92 12.53 31.80
C LEU A 653 5.17 11.25 32.19
N ALA A 654 5.83 10.08 32.28
CA ALA A 654 5.18 8.81 32.56
C ALA A 654 4.46 8.81 33.91
N VAL A 655 3.24 8.27 33.93
CA VAL A 655 2.39 8.21 35.13
C VAL A 655 2.17 6.77 35.56
N TYR A 656 2.30 6.51 36.85
CA TYR A 656 2.05 5.20 37.44
C TYR A 656 1.16 5.33 38.69
N GLU A 657 0.19 4.42 38.81
CA GLU A 657 -0.47 4.14 40.10
C GLU A 657 0.55 3.54 41.07
N VAL A 658 0.41 3.87 42.35
CA VAL A 658 1.28 3.40 43.43
C VAL A 658 0.46 2.60 44.44
N ALA A 659 0.88 1.35 44.65
CA ALA A 659 0.42 0.48 45.72
C ALA A 659 1.63 0.07 46.59
N ASP A 660 1.46 0.08 47.91
CA ASP A 660 2.53 -0.27 48.87
C ASP A 660 3.86 0.47 48.64
N GLY A 661 3.80 1.71 48.18
CA GLY A 661 4.97 2.55 47.92
C GLY A 661 5.75 2.21 46.63
N LYS A 662 5.26 1.29 45.78
CA LYS A 662 5.88 0.93 44.49
C LYS A 662 4.98 1.25 43.30
N PRO A 663 5.55 1.64 42.14
CA PRO A 663 4.79 1.76 40.89
C PRO A 663 4.21 0.41 40.49
N GLU A 664 2.90 0.34 40.30
CA GLU A 664 2.18 -0.90 39.96
C GLU A 664 1.70 -0.87 38.51
N ARG A 665 0.80 0.07 38.18
CA ARG A 665 0.15 0.15 36.87
C ARG A 665 0.50 1.44 36.15
N TYR A 666 0.96 1.33 34.91
CA TYR A 666 1.14 2.50 34.03
C TYR A 666 -0.22 3.10 33.63
N VAL A 667 -0.35 4.41 33.76
CA VAL A 667 -1.52 5.18 33.34
C VAL A 667 -1.15 5.97 32.08
N CYS A 668 -1.72 5.58 30.95
CA CYS A 668 -1.51 6.30 29.70
C CYS A 668 -2.33 7.59 29.70
N ILE A 669 -1.65 8.74 29.56
CA ILE A 669 -2.28 10.05 29.42
C ILE A 669 -1.78 10.66 28.11
N VAL A 670 -2.71 11.00 27.23
CA VAL A 670 -2.44 11.66 25.96
C VAL A 670 -2.73 13.15 26.12
N ASP A 671 -1.69 13.97 26.08
CA ASP A 671 -1.83 15.43 26.19
C ASP A 671 -2.24 16.01 24.83
N MET A 672 -3.53 16.32 24.67
CA MET A 672 -4.00 17.03 23.47
C MET A 672 -3.66 18.52 23.57
N GLY A 673 -3.11 19.10 22.50
CA GLY A 673 -2.84 20.54 22.40
C GLY A 673 -1.67 21.07 23.26
N THR A 674 -0.74 20.23 23.69
CA THR A 674 0.48 20.64 24.42
C THR A 674 1.73 20.11 23.71
N SER A 675 2.70 20.96 23.37
CA SER A 675 3.94 20.54 22.70
C SER A 675 4.92 19.96 23.72
N THR A 676 5.20 18.66 23.68
CA THR A 676 6.16 18.00 24.59
C THR A 676 7.61 18.06 24.11
N ASP A 677 7.88 18.70 22.98
CA ASP A 677 9.22 18.82 22.38
C ASP A 677 10.00 20.02 22.90
N THR A 678 9.34 20.91 23.65
CA THR A 678 9.93 22.12 24.24
C THR A 678 9.90 22.07 25.76
N ASP A 679 10.88 22.70 26.41
CA ASP A 679 10.98 22.70 27.87
C ASP A 679 9.77 23.34 28.58
N TRP A 680 9.20 24.40 28.00
CA TRP A 680 8.02 25.06 28.56
C TRP A 680 6.77 24.17 28.39
N GLY A 681 6.58 23.55 27.23
CA GLY A 681 5.42 22.71 26.98
C GLY A 681 5.44 21.40 27.77
N ARG A 682 6.63 20.83 28.06
CA ARG A 682 6.78 19.73 29.04
C ARG A 682 6.34 20.13 30.44
N LYS A 683 6.66 21.35 30.88
CA LYS A 683 6.25 21.86 32.21
C LYS A 683 4.74 22.09 32.27
N ASP A 684 4.13 22.59 31.21
CA ASP A 684 2.67 22.74 31.12
C ASP A 684 1.97 21.37 31.14
N ALA A 685 2.46 20.39 30.39
CA ALA A 685 1.95 19.02 30.39
C ALA A 685 2.04 18.39 31.79
N LEU A 686 3.21 18.53 32.43
CA LEU A 686 3.43 18.06 33.80
C LEU A 686 2.44 18.72 34.78
N ALA A 687 2.28 20.05 34.72
CA ALA A 687 1.35 20.79 35.57
C ALA A 687 -0.10 20.33 35.39
N LYS A 688 -0.55 20.14 34.13
CA LYS A 688 -1.88 19.61 33.81
C LYS A 688 -2.10 18.22 34.38
N ARG A 689 -1.13 17.31 34.20
CA ARG A 689 -1.19 15.93 34.74
C ARG A 689 -1.31 15.92 36.26
N LEU A 690 -0.58 16.79 36.96
CA LEU A 690 -0.71 16.91 38.42
C LEU A 690 -2.11 17.38 38.83
N LEU A 691 -2.65 18.44 38.21
CA LEU A 691 -3.99 18.92 38.53
C LEU A 691 -5.08 17.89 38.19
N MET A 692 -4.93 17.19 37.07
CA MET A 692 -5.81 16.13 36.62
C MET A 692 -5.85 14.98 37.63
N LEU A 693 -4.69 14.45 38.03
CA LEU A 693 -4.61 13.33 38.98
C LEU A 693 -5.06 13.72 40.39
N ALA A 694 -4.88 14.98 40.82
CA ALA A 694 -5.49 15.50 42.06
C ALA A 694 -7.03 15.49 42.03
N HIS A 695 -7.62 15.44 40.84
CA HIS A 695 -9.05 15.41 40.62
C HIS A 695 -9.49 14.18 39.83
N ASP A 696 -8.79 13.06 40.06
CA ASP A 696 -9.02 11.76 39.41
C ASP A 696 -10.48 11.32 39.32
N LEU A 697 -11.32 11.53 40.34
CA LEU A 697 -12.76 11.22 40.28
C LEU A 697 -13.50 12.06 39.23
N LYS A 698 -13.21 13.36 39.16
CA LYS A 698 -13.80 14.27 38.16
C LYS A 698 -13.30 13.92 36.76
N VAL A 699 -12.03 13.52 36.65
CA VAL A 699 -11.45 13.08 35.38
C VAL A 699 -12.03 11.73 34.96
N ALA A 700 -12.31 10.82 35.89
CA ALA A 700 -13.02 9.57 35.60
C ALA A 700 -14.48 9.84 35.16
N ASP A 701 -15.15 10.85 35.72
CA ASP A 701 -16.50 11.28 35.30
C ASP A 701 -16.50 12.01 33.94
N GLU A 702 -15.48 12.83 33.65
CA GLU A 702 -15.33 13.53 32.36
C GLU A 702 -14.71 12.65 31.26
N VAL A 703 -13.96 11.62 31.65
CA VAL A 703 -13.61 10.46 30.81
C VAL A 703 -14.84 9.57 30.77
N HIS A 704 -15.88 10.05 30.10
CA HIS A 704 -16.85 9.16 29.50
C HIS A 704 -16.07 8.25 28.54
N THR A 705 -15.82 7.03 29.00
CA THR A 705 -16.09 5.82 28.24
C THR A 705 -16.12 6.04 26.72
N LEU A 706 -14.98 5.83 26.06
CA LEU A 706 -14.93 5.12 24.78
C LEU A 706 -15.37 3.64 24.95
N GLU A 707 -16.28 3.37 25.90
CA GLU A 707 -17.08 2.17 25.96
C GLU A 707 -18.32 2.44 25.11
N LEU A 708 -18.28 1.95 23.88
CA LEU A 708 -19.32 1.05 23.41
C LEU A 708 -20.78 1.47 23.71
N ALA A 709 -21.18 2.65 23.26
CA ALA A 709 -22.59 2.98 23.07
C ALA A 709 -23.14 2.29 21.82
N GLU A 710 -23.29 0.96 21.88
CA GLU A 710 -24.23 0.17 21.06
C GLU A 710 -24.89 -0.86 21.97
N ALA A 711 -25.76 -0.37 22.86
CA ALA A 711 -26.77 -1.15 23.52
C ALA A 711 -27.95 -0.21 23.82
N LEU A 712 -28.73 0.09 22.77
CA LEU A 712 -30.18 0.33 22.80
C LEU A 712 -30.74 0.24 21.38
#